data_AF-A0A972S4T5-F1
#
_entry.id   AF-A0A972S4T5-F1
#
_cell.length_a   1.000
_cell.length_b   1.000
_cell.length_c   1.000
_cell.angle_alpha   90.00
_cell.angle_beta   90.00
_cell.angle_gamma   90.00
#
_symmetry.space_group_name_H-M   'P 1'
#
loop_
_entity.id
_entity.type
_entity.pdbx_description
1 polymer ?
#
loop_
_entity_poly.entity_id
_entity_poly.type
_entity_poly.pdbx_seq_one_letter_code
_entity_poly.pdbx_strand_id
1 'polypeptide(L)'
;FEFYTQFVFKHIEYFEDEQIAEHLYFLYNNYLRDRRNEKAREIPPNAEYYRREFLKELRQLAFLRDKSGELHQPSYFFSRDNEFFFNMCEERLAPNLPECLQFRLPPIDWSDFLNKVGIVKEVTGELFVSLAKQLASDAETKEDKFLKSLRRKSEVMTNYLFERMELKELEKFCEQISAIKFIAQHRVADHLSALAPQRCPDRFVAFSGSAPVKYERLLWTTTSLLPAWADPSRRNDLKKLAQHLKVVDTAPVDMVADNLTCVATELSKNWCDQYLEPVVLDVFRCNYSLLDDVEAIPSDVVGRLSNEKIIIMTADHRLTKPNRTVANLSESDEIKPYLCRVPANISQFVSLFERLGMSKSVTADQYVTVLSDIKAEVGEEPLKDEHREATRKAVCGLFGQLSDRNKPAPCTGQVLYLPDEDDRLVDVCRLAFNDAPAFYCRMRKIQYVMDVSQYGLDVTAVSRCLKLLPGRMRPTFLSECVSEELVSGIAEGARDDKGTARLLNEKLSSLEFNTMVDRLMYHEAVCSQQNVDPQSLADLSQRLSVTRVFAVNCVRTQLKYKKVIPDSESTKICFVQRISEPRSELTKWHIYVDERYDLQMELLVPLADIVDKILDGRLRKSALYLLPLLANSTDKSLAEILDEFNITKH
;
A
#
# COMPACT_ATOMS: atom_id res chain seq x y z
N PHE A 1 49.08 -68.06 -18.91
CA PHE A 1 47.80 -67.59 -18.33
C PHE A 1 47.66 -68.08 -16.88
N GLU A 2 47.62 -69.40 -16.64
CA GLU A 2 47.48 -70.00 -15.30
C GLU A 2 48.48 -69.48 -14.27
N PHE A 3 49.76 -69.32 -14.64
CA PHE A 3 50.78 -68.72 -13.75
C PHE A 3 50.36 -67.36 -13.20
N TYR A 4 49.82 -66.49 -14.05
CA TYR A 4 49.41 -65.15 -13.65
C TYR A 4 48.15 -65.17 -12.80
N THR A 5 47.13 -65.92 -13.20
CA THR A 5 45.84 -65.94 -12.48
C THR A 5 45.88 -66.73 -11.17
N GLN A 6 46.74 -67.75 -11.07
CA GLN A 6 46.84 -68.57 -9.86
C GLN A 6 47.89 -68.08 -8.88
N PHE A 7 48.95 -67.40 -9.33
CA PHE A 7 50.06 -66.99 -8.47
C PHE A 7 50.23 -65.47 -8.43
N VAL A 8 50.54 -64.83 -9.56
CA VAL A 8 50.87 -63.39 -9.58
C VAL A 8 49.70 -62.53 -9.10
N PHE A 9 48.52 -62.66 -9.70
CA PHE A 9 47.35 -61.83 -9.38
C PHE A 9 46.83 -62.09 -7.95
N LYS A 10 46.92 -63.32 -7.45
CA LYS A 10 46.47 -63.65 -6.08
C LYS A 10 47.34 -63.04 -4.98
N HIS A 11 48.61 -62.76 -5.28
CA HIS A 11 49.58 -62.27 -4.30
C HIS A 11 50.08 -60.86 -4.64
N ILE A 12 49.38 -60.16 -5.54
CA ILE A 12 49.82 -58.85 -6.05
C ILE A 12 49.92 -57.79 -4.95
N GLU A 13 49.16 -57.96 -3.86
CA GLU A 13 49.19 -57.07 -2.69
C GLU A 13 50.54 -57.06 -1.96
N TYR A 14 51.32 -58.13 -2.07
CA TYR A 14 52.64 -58.26 -1.47
C TYR A 14 53.77 -57.69 -2.34
N PHE A 15 53.46 -57.25 -3.56
CA PHE A 15 54.47 -56.81 -4.52
C PHE A 15 54.73 -55.30 -4.39
N GLU A 16 55.99 -54.92 -4.57
CA GLU A 16 56.38 -53.52 -4.72
C GLU A 16 55.97 -52.98 -6.09
N ASP A 17 55.85 -51.66 -6.21
CA ASP A 17 55.37 -51.00 -7.44
C ASP A 17 56.23 -51.33 -8.66
N GLU A 18 57.53 -51.48 -8.48
CA GLU A 18 58.45 -51.88 -9.55
C GLU A 18 58.19 -53.31 -10.04
N GLN A 19 57.91 -54.24 -9.12
CA GLN A 19 57.61 -55.63 -9.44
C GLN A 19 56.27 -55.75 -10.17
N ILE A 20 55.26 -55.01 -9.70
CA ILE A 20 53.97 -54.90 -10.37
C ILE A 20 54.17 -54.34 -11.79
N ALA A 21 54.91 -53.24 -11.94
CA ALA A 21 55.16 -52.59 -13.22
C ALA A 21 55.85 -53.53 -14.24
N GLU A 22 56.85 -54.31 -13.84
CA GLU A 22 57.52 -55.29 -14.71
C GLU A 22 56.55 -56.39 -15.18
N HIS A 23 55.69 -56.89 -14.29
CA HIS A 23 54.67 -57.87 -14.65
C HIS A 23 53.63 -57.28 -15.62
N LEU A 24 53.18 -56.04 -15.40
CA LEU A 24 52.25 -55.34 -16.29
C LEU A 24 52.88 -55.06 -17.65
N TYR A 25 54.15 -54.66 -17.68
CA TYR A 25 54.91 -54.44 -18.93
C TYR A 25 55.03 -55.73 -19.74
N PHE A 26 55.35 -56.85 -19.09
CA PHE A 26 55.38 -58.16 -19.74
C PHE A 26 54.01 -58.51 -20.35
N LEU A 27 52.93 -58.32 -19.59
CA LEU A 27 51.57 -58.59 -20.07
C LEU A 27 51.21 -57.66 -21.24
N TYR A 28 51.56 -56.38 -21.14
CA TYR A 28 51.31 -55.41 -22.20
C TYR A 28 52.00 -55.80 -23.50
N ASN A 29 53.32 -55.98 -23.49
CA ASN A 29 54.09 -56.27 -24.71
C ASN A 29 53.73 -57.59 -25.37
N ASN A 30 53.50 -58.64 -24.57
CA ASN A 30 53.28 -59.98 -25.10
C ASN A 30 51.83 -60.25 -25.49
N TYR A 31 50.85 -59.60 -24.83
CA TYR A 31 49.43 -59.95 -25.00
C TYR A 31 48.50 -58.75 -25.26
N LEU A 32 48.79 -57.54 -24.78
CA LEU A 32 47.82 -56.42 -24.77
C LEU A 32 48.16 -55.26 -25.73
N ARG A 33 49.38 -55.18 -26.27
CA ARG A 33 49.77 -54.21 -27.30
C ARG A 33 49.00 -54.47 -28.60
N ASP A 34 48.69 -53.41 -29.33
CA ASP A 34 48.03 -53.51 -30.63
C ASP A 34 49.05 -53.90 -31.71
N ARG A 35 48.88 -55.08 -32.32
CA ARG A 35 49.82 -55.68 -33.27
C ARG A 35 49.33 -55.63 -34.72
N ARG A 36 48.39 -54.73 -35.03
CA ARG A 36 47.74 -54.60 -36.35
C ARG A 36 48.69 -54.47 -37.56
N ASN A 37 49.96 -54.10 -37.35
CA ASN A 37 50.98 -53.95 -38.40
C ASN A 37 52.11 -55.01 -38.33
N GLU A 38 52.05 -55.97 -37.40
CA GLU A 38 53.04 -57.04 -37.27
C GLU A 38 52.73 -58.20 -38.24
N LYS A 39 53.77 -58.87 -38.75
CA LYS A 39 53.60 -60.00 -39.67
C LYS A 39 52.88 -61.14 -38.94
N ALA A 40 51.90 -61.78 -39.59
CA ALA A 40 51.08 -62.87 -39.02
C ALA A 40 51.85 -64.07 -38.43
N ARG A 41 53.17 -64.19 -38.70
CA ARG A 41 54.04 -65.24 -38.15
C ARG A 41 54.52 -64.99 -36.71
N GLU A 42 54.30 -63.79 -36.17
CA GLU A 42 54.76 -63.38 -34.82
C GLU A 42 53.62 -63.36 -33.78
N ILE A 43 52.40 -63.71 -34.18
CA ILE A 43 51.21 -63.73 -33.32
C ILE A 43 50.99 -65.17 -32.81
N PRO A 44 51.07 -65.42 -31.49
CA PRO A 44 50.85 -66.76 -30.93
C PRO A 44 49.47 -67.35 -31.29
N PRO A 45 49.36 -68.68 -31.51
CA PRO A 45 48.06 -69.34 -31.55
C PRO A 45 47.34 -69.07 -30.23
N ASN A 46 46.10 -68.61 -30.28
CA ASN A 46 45.28 -68.19 -29.12
C ASN A 46 45.63 -66.83 -28.48
N ALA A 47 46.45 -65.99 -29.12
CA ALA A 47 46.78 -64.66 -28.59
C ALA A 47 45.55 -63.81 -28.28
N GLU A 48 44.51 -63.86 -29.12
CA GLU A 48 43.26 -63.11 -28.91
C GLU A 48 42.44 -63.65 -27.72
N TYR A 49 42.41 -64.97 -27.53
CA TYR A 49 41.81 -65.60 -26.35
C TYR A 49 42.51 -65.12 -25.07
N TYR A 50 43.83 -65.24 -25.00
CA TYR A 50 44.59 -64.81 -23.83
C TYR A 50 44.48 -63.30 -23.58
N ARG A 51 44.50 -62.49 -24.64
CA ARG A 51 44.25 -61.04 -24.54
C ARG A 51 42.91 -60.76 -23.86
N ARG A 52 41.84 -61.43 -24.29
CA ARG A 52 40.50 -61.24 -23.71
C ARG A 52 40.44 -61.67 -22.25
N GLU A 53 40.98 -62.85 -21.92
CA GLU A 53 40.97 -63.35 -20.54
C GLU A 53 41.84 -62.49 -19.61
N PHE A 54 43.04 -62.07 -20.05
CA PHE A 54 43.87 -61.17 -19.24
C PHE A 54 43.21 -59.81 -19.01
N LEU A 55 42.55 -59.22 -20.02
CA LEU A 55 41.82 -57.97 -19.82
C LEU A 55 40.65 -58.14 -18.85
N LYS A 56 39.95 -59.28 -18.90
CA LYS A 56 38.85 -59.58 -17.98
C LYS A 56 39.34 -59.64 -16.53
N GLU A 57 40.44 -60.35 -16.27
CA GLU A 57 41.03 -60.46 -14.93
C GLU A 57 41.62 -59.13 -14.46
N LEU A 58 42.39 -58.44 -15.30
CA LEU A 58 43.01 -57.16 -14.95
C LEU A 58 41.96 -56.08 -14.62
N ARG A 59 40.80 -56.07 -15.28
CA ARG A 59 39.70 -55.13 -14.96
C ARG A 59 39.18 -55.28 -13.54
N GLN A 60 39.28 -56.47 -12.95
CA GLN A 60 38.77 -56.77 -11.61
C GLN A 60 39.88 -56.80 -10.55
N LEU A 61 41.14 -56.80 -10.97
CA LEU A 61 42.28 -56.87 -10.09
C LEU A 61 42.63 -55.49 -9.52
N ALA A 62 42.85 -55.41 -8.20
CA ALA A 62 43.40 -54.21 -7.58
C ALA A 62 44.92 -54.22 -7.73
N PHE A 63 45.45 -53.41 -8.65
CA PHE A 63 46.89 -53.39 -8.96
C PHE A 63 47.47 -51.99 -9.15
N LEU A 64 46.63 -50.94 -9.12
CA LEU A 64 47.07 -49.56 -9.24
C LEU A 64 46.99 -48.89 -7.87
N ARG A 65 48.10 -48.27 -7.42
CA ARG A 65 48.12 -47.55 -6.14
C ARG A 65 47.60 -46.12 -6.29
N ASP A 66 46.84 -45.68 -5.29
CA ASP A 66 46.47 -44.28 -5.16
C ASP A 66 47.57 -43.46 -4.44
N LYS A 67 47.33 -42.17 -4.20
CA LYS A 67 48.30 -41.29 -3.52
C LYS A 67 48.59 -41.71 -2.06
N SER A 68 47.72 -42.53 -1.45
CA SER A 68 47.92 -43.07 -0.11
C SER A 68 48.70 -44.40 -0.11
N GLY A 69 48.93 -44.98 -1.28
CA GLY A 69 49.60 -46.27 -1.45
C GLY A 69 48.66 -47.48 -1.41
N GLU A 70 47.35 -47.27 -1.33
CA GLU A 70 46.36 -48.35 -1.34
C GLU A 70 46.11 -48.86 -2.77
N LEU A 71 45.99 -50.19 -2.93
CA LEU A 71 45.72 -50.81 -4.23
C LEU A 71 44.23 -50.76 -4.57
N HIS A 72 43.91 -50.24 -5.75
CA HIS A 72 42.55 -50.17 -6.28
C HIS A 72 42.46 -50.79 -7.67
N GLN A 73 41.22 -51.16 -8.03
CA GLN A 73 40.89 -51.61 -9.39
C GLN A 73 41.04 -50.45 -10.39
N PRO A 74 41.30 -50.73 -11.69
CA PRO A 74 41.36 -49.68 -12.71
C PRO A 74 40.12 -48.78 -12.76
N SER A 75 38.94 -49.34 -12.51
CA SER A 75 37.65 -48.61 -12.48
C SER A 75 37.57 -47.52 -11.40
N TYR A 76 38.45 -47.56 -10.39
CA TYR A 76 38.57 -46.49 -9.40
C TYR A 76 39.21 -45.22 -9.96
N PHE A 77 40.06 -45.35 -10.98
CA PHE A 77 40.88 -44.26 -11.50
C PHE A 77 40.25 -43.59 -12.73
N PHE A 78 40.47 -42.27 -12.83
CA PHE A 78 40.07 -41.44 -13.95
C PHE A 78 41.23 -41.18 -14.90
N SER A 79 40.95 -41.13 -16.20
CA SER A 79 41.94 -40.79 -17.22
C SER A 79 42.46 -39.37 -17.06
N ARG A 80 43.79 -39.21 -17.13
CA ARG A 80 44.47 -37.90 -17.13
C ARG A 80 44.25 -37.14 -18.42
N ASP A 81 43.95 -37.83 -19.52
CA ASP A 81 43.76 -37.22 -20.83
C ASP A 81 42.42 -36.48 -20.93
N ASN A 82 41.51 -36.71 -19.97
CA ASN A 82 40.23 -36.03 -19.90
C ASN A 82 40.33 -34.80 -18.98
N GLU A 83 40.25 -33.61 -19.59
CA GLU A 83 40.37 -32.33 -18.89
C GLU A 83 39.35 -32.16 -17.75
N PHE A 84 38.14 -32.72 -17.88
CA PHE A 84 37.15 -32.67 -16.81
C PHE A 84 37.62 -33.41 -15.56
N PHE A 85 38.13 -34.64 -15.72
CA PHE A 85 38.64 -35.43 -14.60
C PHE A 85 39.88 -34.80 -13.97
N PHE A 86 40.77 -34.26 -14.81
CA PHE A 86 41.96 -33.55 -14.34
C PHE A 86 41.60 -32.42 -13.36
N ASN A 87 40.60 -31.62 -13.70
CA ASN A 87 40.17 -30.48 -12.87
C ASN A 87 39.27 -30.89 -11.67
N MET A 88 38.51 -31.98 -11.79
CA MET A 88 37.50 -32.37 -10.78
C MET A 88 38.01 -33.36 -9.72
N CYS A 89 38.81 -34.33 -10.16
CA CYS A 89 39.07 -35.58 -9.45
C CYS A 89 40.58 -35.86 -9.32
N GLU A 90 41.38 -34.85 -8.97
CA GLU A 90 42.84 -34.95 -8.91
C GLU A 90 43.35 -36.11 -8.03
N GLU A 91 42.64 -36.42 -6.95
CA GLU A 91 42.98 -37.49 -6.01
C GLU A 91 42.81 -38.90 -6.59
N ARG A 92 41.98 -39.03 -7.64
CA ARG A 92 41.65 -40.30 -8.30
C ARG A 92 42.16 -40.36 -9.74
N LEU A 93 43.08 -39.48 -10.13
CA LEU A 93 43.70 -39.57 -11.45
C LEU A 93 44.57 -40.81 -11.54
N ALA A 94 44.49 -41.51 -12.67
CA ALA A 94 45.29 -42.68 -12.95
C ALA A 94 46.79 -42.39 -12.72
N PRO A 95 47.59 -43.34 -12.23
CA PRO A 95 48.99 -43.11 -11.96
C PRO A 95 49.77 -42.81 -13.26
N ASN A 96 50.81 -41.99 -13.12
CA ASN A 96 51.76 -41.77 -14.21
C ASN A 96 52.50 -43.08 -14.54
N LEU A 97 53.16 -43.09 -15.70
CA LEU A 97 54.05 -44.20 -16.07
C LEU A 97 55.11 -44.43 -14.97
N PRO A 98 55.21 -45.65 -14.41
CA PRO A 98 56.23 -45.97 -13.42
C PRO A 98 57.64 -45.67 -13.91
N GLU A 99 58.52 -45.16 -13.05
CA GLU A 99 59.90 -44.76 -13.41
C GLU A 99 60.69 -45.88 -14.07
N CYS A 100 60.56 -47.11 -13.54
CA CYS A 100 61.19 -48.31 -14.09
C CYS A 100 60.78 -48.64 -15.54
N LEU A 101 59.65 -48.12 -16.01
CA LEU A 101 59.14 -48.32 -17.38
C LEU A 101 59.36 -47.12 -18.31
N GLN A 102 59.84 -45.97 -17.82
CA GLN A 102 59.96 -44.73 -18.61
C GLN A 102 60.82 -44.88 -19.88
N PHE A 103 61.88 -45.69 -19.83
CA PHE A 103 62.76 -45.94 -20.98
C PHE A 103 62.31 -47.10 -21.86
N ARG A 104 61.29 -47.87 -21.43
CA ARG A 104 60.85 -49.11 -22.08
C ARG A 104 59.47 -49.00 -22.73
N LEU A 105 58.66 -48.05 -22.29
CA LEU A 105 57.30 -47.84 -22.75
C LEU A 105 57.03 -46.34 -22.96
N PRO A 106 56.61 -45.90 -24.15
CA PRO A 106 56.15 -44.53 -24.37
C PRO A 106 54.94 -44.20 -23.47
N PRO A 107 54.80 -42.95 -22.97
CA PRO A 107 53.64 -42.55 -22.17
C PRO A 107 52.28 -42.80 -22.85
N ILE A 108 52.22 -42.68 -24.18
CA ILE A 108 51.00 -42.94 -24.96
C ILE A 108 50.57 -44.42 -24.91
N ASP A 109 51.53 -45.33 -24.89
CA ASP A 109 51.28 -46.77 -24.82
C ASP A 109 50.78 -47.17 -23.41
N TRP A 110 51.21 -46.45 -22.38
CA TRP A 110 50.69 -46.58 -21.01
C TRP A 110 49.25 -46.08 -20.87
N SER A 111 48.93 -44.92 -21.44
CA SER A 111 47.54 -44.45 -21.47
C SER A 111 46.63 -45.44 -22.22
N ASP A 112 47.07 -45.96 -23.38
CA ASP A 112 46.35 -47.01 -24.11
C ASP A 112 46.16 -48.29 -23.28
N PHE A 113 47.19 -48.74 -22.56
CA PHE A 113 47.06 -49.86 -21.63
C PHE A 113 46.00 -49.61 -20.56
N LEU A 114 46.09 -48.48 -19.86
CA LEU A 114 45.16 -48.11 -18.80
C LEU A 114 43.71 -48.06 -19.32
N ASN A 115 43.52 -47.49 -20.52
CA ASN A 115 42.22 -47.46 -21.19
C ASN A 115 41.67 -48.88 -21.46
N LYS A 116 42.52 -49.84 -21.83
CA LYS A 116 42.10 -51.23 -22.10
C LYS A 116 41.71 -51.98 -20.83
N VAL A 117 42.44 -51.77 -19.73
CA VAL A 117 42.16 -52.37 -18.41
C VAL A 117 41.03 -51.69 -17.65
N GLY A 118 40.43 -50.64 -18.20
CA GLY A 118 39.13 -50.13 -17.77
C GLY A 118 39.20 -48.96 -16.79
N ILE A 119 40.21 -48.09 -16.88
CA ILE A 119 40.11 -46.77 -16.25
C ILE A 119 38.92 -45.99 -16.83
N VAL A 120 38.36 -45.09 -16.02
CA VAL A 120 37.23 -44.27 -16.43
C VAL A 120 37.73 -43.13 -17.33
N LYS A 121 37.45 -43.22 -18.63
CA LYS A 121 37.89 -42.24 -19.64
C LYS A 121 36.79 -41.25 -20.07
N GLU A 122 35.53 -41.62 -19.92
CA GLU A 122 34.37 -40.84 -20.35
C GLU A 122 33.47 -40.55 -19.14
N VAL A 123 32.81 -39.39 -19.16
CA VAL A 123 31.89 -38.99 -18.10
C VAL A 123 30.49 -39.48 -18.48
N THR A 124 30.01 -40.53 -17.83
CA THR A 124 28.62 -40.98 -17.99
C THR A 124 27.67 -40.05 -17.21
N GLY A 125 26.38 -40.04 -17.58
CA GLY A 125 25.37 -39.26 -16.86
C GLY A 125 25.28 -39.64 -15.37
N GLU A 126 25.34 -40.93 -15.04
CA GLU A 126 25.33 -41.42 -13.65
C GLU A 126 26.56 -40.96 -12.86
N LEU A 127 27.74 -41.03 -13.48
CA LEU A 127 28.98 -40.55 -12.86
C LEU A 127 28.90 -39.04 -12.61
N PHE A 128 28.44 -38.26 -13.58
CA PHE A 128 28.27 -36.81 -13.41
C PHE A 128 27.32 -36.48 -12.25
N VAL A 129 26.18 -37.18 -12.15
CA VAL A 129 25.23 -37.03 -11.03
C VAL A 129 25.90 -37.36 -9.69
N SER A 130 26.68 -38.44 -9.61
CA SER A 130 27.38 -38.81 -8.38
C SER A 130 28.40 -37.74 -7.95
N LEU A 131 29.15 -37.18 -8.89
CA LEU A 131 30.12 -36.11 -8.65
C LEU A 131 29.43 -34.81 -8.24
N ALA A 132 28.27 -34.49 -8.83
CA ALA A 132 27.47 -33.33 -8.45
C ALA A 132 26.96 -33.45 -7.02
N LYS A 133 26.45 -34.64 -6.63
CA LYS A 133 26.02 -34.92 -5.25
C LYS A 133 27.18 -34.84 -4.26
N GLN A 134 28.34 -35.36 -4.63
CA GLN A 134 29.55 -35.26 -3.81
C GLN A 134 29.96 -33.79 -3.63
N LEU A 135 29.96 -33.00 -4.71
CA LEU A 135 30.30 -31.58 -4.64
C LEU A 135 29.30 -30.79 -3.77
N ALA A 136 28.01 -31.09 -3.86
CA ALA A 136 26.99 -30.50 -3.00
C ALA A 136 27.22 -30.86 -1.52
N SER A 137 27.53 -32.12 -1.21
CA SER A 137 27.85 -32.55 0.16
C SER A 137 29.14 -31.93 0.69
N ASP A 138 30.17 -31.82 -0.15
CA ASP A 138 31.42 -31.15 0.18
C ASP A 138 31.19 -29.65 0.46
N ALA A 139 30.32 -29.01 -0.32
CA ALA A 139 29.94 -27.61 -0.15
C ALA A 139 29.20 -27.33 1.16
N GLU A 140 28.55 -28.33 1.76
CA GLU A 140 27.91 -28.21 3.07
C GLU A 140 28.88 -28.51 4.22
N THR A 141 29.74 -29.51 4.05
CA THR A 141 30.57 -30.06 5.15
C THR A 141 31.96 -29.44 5.27
N LYS A 142 32.56 -28.97 4.17
CA LYS A 142 33.95 -28.47 4.17
C LYS A 142 34.06 -27.04 4.69
N GLU A 143 35.17 -26.79 5.39
CA GLU A 143 35.57 -25.47 5.88
C GLU A 143 35.76 -24.45 4.75
N ASP A 144 35.64 -23.16 5.10
CA ASP A 144 35.71 -22.04 4.15
C ASP A 144 37.02 -21.98 3.34
N LYS A 145 38.13 -22.49 3.88
CA LYS A 145 39.43 -22.54 3.16
C LYS A 145 39.35 -23.31 1.84
N PHE A 146 38.42 -24.25 1.71
CA PHE A 146 38.23 -25.05 0.50
C PHE A 146 37.29 -24.40 -0.53
N LEU A 147 36.60 -23.30 -0.19
CA LEU A 147 35.56 -22.71 -1.05
C LEU A 147 36.06 -22.31 -2.44
N LYS A 148 37.28 -21.77 -2.53
CA LYS A 148 37.85 -21.41 -3.82
C LYS A 148 37.99 -22.62 -4.74
N SER A 149 38.42 -23.77 -4.21
CA SER A 149 38.54 -25.02 -4.95
C SER A 149 37.15 -25.57 -5.32
N LEU A 150 36.20 -25.59 -4.39
CA LEU A 150 34.83 -26.06 -4.64
C LEU A 150 34.11 -25.22 -5.70
N ARG A 151 34.29 -23.89 -5.69
CA ARG A 151 33.78 -22.99 -6.73
C ARG A 151 34.38 -23.32 -8.10
N ARG A 152 35.69 -23.57 -8.16
CA ARG A 152 36.35 -23.97 -9.41
C ARG A 152 35.79 -25.29 -9.94
N LYS A 153 35.56 -26.28 -9.06
CA LYS A 153 34.93 -27.56 -9.44
C LYS A 153 33.53 -27.35 -10.00
N SER A 154 32.72 -26.52 -9.34
CA SER A 154 31.37 -26.17 -9.79
C SER A 154 31.36 -25.54 -11.19
N GLU A 155 32.26 -24.60 -11.44
CA GLU A 155 32.44 -23.95 -12.75
C GLU A 155 32.81 -24.96 -13.84
N VAL A 156 33.78 -25.85 -13.58
CA VAL A 156 34.19 -26.91 -14.51
C VAL A 156 33.03 -27.86 -14.81
N MET A 157 32.27 -28.27 -13.80
CA MET A 157 31.08 -29.12 -14.01
C MET A 157 30.04 -28.46 -14.90
N THR A 158 29.84 -27.17 -14.71
CA THR A 158 28.82 -26.42 -15.42
C THR A 158 29.22 -26.18 -16.87
N ASN A 159 30.49 -25.82 -17.11
CA ASN A 159 31.03 -25.70 -18.46
C ASN A 159 30.94 -27.04 -19.22
N TYR A 160 31.30 -28.15 -18.56
CA TYR A 160 31.20 -29.48 -19.17
C TYR A 160 29.76 -29.83 -19.55
N LEU A 161 28.80 -29.56 -18.67
CA LEU A 161 27.36 -29.73 -18.94
C LEU A 161 26.90 -28.89 -20.15
N PHE A 162 27.41 -27.66 -20.27
CA PHE A 162 27.06 -26.74 -21.36
C PHE A 162 27.73 -27.10 -22.69
N GLU A 163 28.81 -27.87 -22.70
CA GLU A 163 29.51 -28.29 -23.92
C GLU A 163 29.00 -29.62 -24.47
N ARG A 164 28.64 -30.57 -23.60
CA ARG A 164 28.31 -31.94 -24.02
C ARG A 164 26.85 -32.12 -24.40
N MET A 165 26.57 -32.11 -25.71
CA MET A 165 25.22 -32.23 -26.28
C MET A 165 24.50 -33.54 -25.90
N GLU A 166 25.20 -34.67 -25.89
CA GLU A 166 24.63 -36.00 -25.61
C GLU A 166 23.97 -36.10 -24.22
N LEU A 167 24.52 -35.39 -23.22
CA LEU A 167 23.96 -35.35 -21.87
C LEU A 167 22.71 -34.47 -21.78
N LYS A 168 22.58 -33.48 -22.65
CA LYS A 168 21.45 -32.52 -22.66
C LYS A 168 20.17 -33.12 -23.22
N GLU A 169 20.28 -34.21 -23.99
CA GLU A 169 19.14 -34.90 -24.61
C GLU A 169 18.47 -35.91 -23.66
N LEU A 170 19.09 -36.17 -22.50
CA LEU A 170 18.57 -37.08 -21.48
C LEU A 170 17.69 -36.29 -20.48
N GLU A 171 16.39 -36.25 -20.71
CA GLU A 171 15.41 -35.55 -19.85
C GLU A 171 15.54 -35.98 -18.37
N LYS A 172 15.59 -37.30 -18.12
CA LYS A 172 15.80 -37.86 -16.76
C LYS A 172 17.09 -37.41 -16.10
N PHE A 173 18.16 -37.19 -16.87
CA PHE A 173 19.43 -36.71 -16.33
C PHE A 173 19.33 -35.23 -15.91
N CYS A 174 18.72 -34.40 -16.76
CA CYS A 174 18.51 -32.98 -16.45
C CYS A 174 17.63 -32.80 -15.21
N GLU A 175 16.57 -33.61 -15.06
CA GLU A 175 15.72 -33.60 -13.86
C GLU A 175 16.52 -33.89 -12.58
N GLN A 176 17.38 -34.92 -12.60
CA GLN A 176 18.21 -35.27 -11.45
C GLN A 176 19.22 -34.17 -11.09
N ILE A 177 19.87 -33.58 -12.10
CA ILE A 177 20.87 -32.52 -11.90
C ILE A 177 20.22 -31.20 -11.46
N SER A 178 19.01 -30.90 -11.95
CA SER A 178 18.33 -29.63 -11.69
C SER A 178 18.17 -29.30 -10.21
N ALA A 179 17.97 -30.33 -9.37
CA ALA A 179 17.70 -30.18 -7.93
C ALA A 179 18.95 -30.24 -7.04
N ILE A 180 20.12 -30.61 -7.58
CA ILE A 180 21.34 -30.77 -6.78
C ILE A 180 21.99 -29.41 -6.54
N LYS A 181 22.29 -29.09 -5.28
CA LYS A 181 22.93 -27.82 -4.88
C LYS A 181 24.45 -27.80 -5.11
N PHE A 182 24.88 -28.03 -6.35
CA PHE A 182 26.32 -28.06 -6.69
C PHE A 182 26.81 -26.79 -7.41
N ILE A 183 25.94 -25.81 -7.65
CA ILE A 183 26.29 -24.55 -8.32
C ILE A 183 26.71 -23.52 -7.29
N ALA A 184 27.93 -22.97 -7.39
CA ALA A 184 28.34 -21.90 -6.50
C ALA A 184 27.43 -20.66 -6.67
N GLN A 185 26.81 -20.21 -5.57
CA GLN A 185 25.87 -19.09 -5.60
C GLN A 185 26.58 -17.78 -5.95
N HIS A 186 25.90 -16.93 -6.74
CA HIS A 186 26.35 -15.56 -6.96
C HIS A 186 26.25 -14.76 -5.66
N ARG A 187 27.35 -14.11 -5.25
CA ARG A 187 27.35 -13.19 -4.11
C ARG A 187 26.85 -11.84 -4.58
N VAL A 188 25.77 -11.39 -3.96
CA VAL A 188 25.17 -10.08 -4.25
C VAL A 188 26.16 -8.97 -3.94
N ALA A 189 26.16 -7.93 -4.77
CA ALA A 189 27.02 -6.77 -4.56
C ALA A 189 26.81 -6.15 -3.15
N ASP A 190 27.90 -5.73 -2.51
CA ASP A 190 27.87 -5.31 -1.09
C ASP A 190 26.86 -4.17 -0.84
N HIS A 191 26.72 -3.23 -1.79
CA HIS A 191 25.78 -2.12 -1.70
C HIS A 191 24.30 -2.56 -1.76
N LEU A 192 23.96 -3.67 -2.43
CA LEU A 192 22.61 -4.24 -2.42
C LEU A 192 22.36 -5.03 -1.14
N SER A 193 23.36 -5.78 -0.68
CA SER A 193 23.29 -6.51 0.59
C SER A 193 23.13 -5.59 1.81
N ALA A 194 23.59 -4.35 1.70
CA ALA A 194 23.39 -3.31 2.70
C ALA A 194 21.94 -2.79 2.75
N LEU A 195 21.17 -2.91 1.65
CA LEU A 195 19.74 -2.53 1.61
C LEU A 195 18.86 -3.60 2.23
N ALA A 196 19.12 -4.85 1.88
CA ALA A 196 18.38 -6.01 2.38
C ALA A 196 19.24 -7.28 2.23
N PRO A 197 19.14 -8.23 3.18
CA PRO A 197 19.91 -9.46 3.14
C PRO A 197 19.54 -10.32 1.92
N GLN A 198 20.55 -10.98 1.35
CA GLN A 198 20.33 -11.99 0.31
C GLN A 198 19.58 -13.20 0.89
N ARG A 199 18.59 -13.73 0.16
CA ARG A 199 17.67 -14.78 0.64
C ARG A 199 18.37 -15.98 1.27
N CYS A 200 19.35 -16.54 0.57
CA CYS A 200 19.95 -17.82 0.91
C CYS A 200 21.35 -17.62 1.48
N PRO A 201 21.62 -18.09 2.72
CA PRO A 201 22.96 -18.14 3.27
C PRO A 201 23.80 -19.28 2.66
N ASP A 202 23.16 -20.19 1.91
CA ASP A 202 23.81 -21.33 1.28
C ASP A 202 24.91 -20.87 0.31
N ARG A 203 26.08 -21.52 0.40
CA ARG A 203 27.23 -21.21 -0.46
C ARG A 203 27.02 -21.73 -1.89
N PHE A 204 26.17 -22.74 -2.05
CA PHE A 204 25.86 -23.43 -3.29
C PHE A 204 24.36 -23.66 -3.43
N VAL A 205 23.87 -23.59 -4.67
CA VAL A 205 22.46 -23.61 -5.04
C VAL A 205 22.22 -24.61 -6.15
N ALA A 206 20.95 -24.97 -6.34
CA ALA A 206 20.52 -25.79 -7.46
C ALA A 206 20.19 -24.91 -8.67
N PHE A 207 20.16 -25.48 -9.88
CA PHE A 207 19.63 -24.74 -11.03
C PHE A 207 18.15 -24.45 -10.88
N SER A 208 17.40 -25.44 -10.38
CA SER A 208 15.96 -25.38 -10.24
C SER A 208 15.55 -24.23 -9.32
N GLY A 209 14.77 -23.31 -9.86
CA GLY A 209 14.26 -22.14 -9.12
C GLY A 209 15.30 -21.06 -8.87
N SER A 210 16.54 -21.19 -9.37
CA SER A 210 17.52 -20.11 -9.30
C SER A 210 17.40 -19.18 -10.51
N ALA A 211 17.65 -17.89 -10.29
CA ALA A 211 17.57 -16.87 -11.32
C ALA A 211 18.97 -16.42 -11.77
N PRO A 212 19.18 -16.11 -13.05
CA PRO A 212 20.43 -15.52 -13.50
C PRO A 212 20.75 -14.18 -12.83
N VAL A 213 22.04 -13.89 -12.62
CA VAL A 213 22.54 -12.63 -12.04
C VAL A 213 22.03 -11.36 -12.73
N LYS A 214 21.59 -11.42 -14.00
CA LYS A 214 20.96 -10.27 -14.67
C LYS A 214 19.71 -9.74 -13.94
N TYR A 215 19.05 -10.58 -13.14
CA TYR A 215 17.90 -10.24 -12.29
C TYR A 215 18.28 -9.92 -10.84
N GLU A 216 19.57 -9.68 -10.55
CA GLU A 216 20.06 -9.42 -9.19
C GLU A 216 19.24 -8.34 -8.48
N ARG A 217 19.00 -7.18 -9.10
CA ARG A 217 18.20 -6.06 -8.52
C ARG A 217 16.70 -6.35 -8.35
N LEU A 218 16.21 -7.44 -8.92
CA LEU A 218 14.78 -7.77 -8.94
C LEU A 218 14.44 -8.91 -7.98
N LEU A 219 15.41 -9.75 -7.63
CA LEU A 219 15.14 -11.04 -6.98
C LEU A 219 16.11 -11.42 -5.86
N TRP A 220 17.12 -10.62 -5.50
CA TRP A 220 18.16 -11.09 -4.56
C TRP A 220 17.67 -11.44 -3.15
N THR A 221 16.56 -10.82 -2.71
CA THR A 221 15.94 -11.11 -1.42
C THR A 221 14.93 -12.26 -1.48
N THR A 222 14.56 -12.72 -2.68
CA THR A 222 13.48 -13.71 -2.88
C THR A 222 13.92 -14.97 -3.60
N THR A 223 15.04 -14.96 -4.31
CA THR A 223 15.49 -16.09 -5.14
C THR A 223 17.01 -16.27 -5.05
N SER A 224 17.46 -17.52 -5.18
CA SER A 224 18.88 -17.85 -5.33
C SER A 224 19.41 -17.36 -6.68
N LEU A 225 20.62 -16.81 -6.70
CA LEU A 225 21.20 -16.22 -7.91
C LEU A 225 22.30 -17.09 -8.50
N LEU A 226 22.20 -17.37 -9.80
CA LEU A 226 23.22 -18.05 -10.59
C LEU A 226 24.26 -17.04 -11.09
N PRO A 227 25.56 -17.35 -10.98
CA PRO A 227 26.60 -16.51 -11.56
C PRO A 227 26.55 -16.53 -13.09
N ALA A 228 27.16 -15.53 -13.72
CA ALA A 228 27.09 -15.34 -15.18
C ALA A 228 27.66 -16.52 -16.00
N TRP A 229 28.54 -17.34 -15.44
CA TRP A 229 29.06 -18.56 -16.07
C TRP A 229 28.11 -19.76 -15.95
N ALA A 230 27.16 -19.73 -15.01
CA ALA A 230 26.15 -20.76 -14.80
C ALA A 230 24.79 -20.42 -15.43
N ASP A 231 24.68 -19.32 -16.18
CA ASP A 231 23.43 -18.95 -16.85
C ASP A 231 23.36 -19.57 -18.26
N PRO A 232 22.58 -20.67 -18.45
CA PRO A 232 22.40 -21.25 -19.77
C PRO A 232 21.69 -20.30 -20.74
N SER A 233 20.92 -19.32 -20.25
CA SER A 233 20.13 -18.41 -21.08
C SER A 233 20.99 -17.42 -21.89
N ARG A 234 22.28 -17.27 -21.55
CA ARG A 234 23.22 -16.42 -22.31
C ARG A 234 23.53 -16.98 -23.70
N ARG A 235 23.21 -18.26 -23.93
CA ARG A 235 23.51 -19.01 -25.13
C ARG A 235 22.21 -19.51 -25.76
N ASN A 236 21.93 -19.07 -26.98
CA ASN A 236 20.69 -19.44 -27.68
C ASN A 236 20.52 -20.96 -27.87
N ASP A 237 21.63 -21.68 -28.04
CA ASP A 237 21.67 -23.15 -28.16
C ASP A 237 21.33 -23.88 -26.85
N LEU A 238 21.36 -23.19 -25.70
CA LEU A 238 21.12 -23.79 -24.38
C LEU A 238 19.74 -23.44 -23.79
N LYS A 239 18.86 -22.74 -24.51
CA LYS A 239 17.52 -22.37 -24.00
C LYS A 239 16.68 -23.58 -23.57
N LYS A 240 16.71 -24.68 -24.34
CA LYS A 240 16.02 -25.93 -23.97
C LYS A 240 16.60 -26.55 -22.71
N LEU A 241 17.93 -26.49 -22.54
CA LEU A 241 18.59 -26.97 -21.33
C LEU A 241 18.18 -26.14 -20.12
N ALA A 242 18.10 -24.81 -20.25
CA ALA A 242 17.62 -23.92 -19.18
C ALA A 242 16.24 -24.33 -18.68
N GLN A 243 15.33 -24.68 -19.60
CA GLN A 243 13.98 -25.16 -19.27
C GLN A 243 14.00 -26.49 -18.51
N HIS A 244 14.75 -27.49 -18.99
CA HIS A 244 14.86 -28.78 -18.29
C HIS A 244 15.54 -28.67 -16.92
N LEU A 245 16.50 -27.73 -16.78
CA LEU A 245 17.14 -27.42 -15.51
C LEU A 245 16.27 -26.55 -14.58
N LYS A 246 15.09 -26.11 -15.05
CA LYS A 246 14.13 -25.28 -14.30
C LYS A 246 14.75 -23.97 -13.80
N VAL A 247 15.65 -23.39 -14.60
CA VAL A 247 16.22 -22.06 -14.34
C VAL A 247 15.13 -21.02 -14.58
N VAL A 248 15.04 -20.02 -13.71
CA VAL A 248 14.07 -18.92 -13.84
C VAL A 248 14.40 -18.12 -15.10
N ASP A 249 13.51 -18.14 -16.08
CA ASP A 249 13.71 -17.55 -17.41
C ASP A 249 13.45 -16.05 -17.43
N THR A 250 12.42 -15.63 -16.70
CA THR A 250 11.90 -14.29 -16.54
C THR A 250 11.65 -14.03 -15.05
N ALA A 251 11.84 -12.79 -14.59
CA ALA A 251 11.59 -12.46 -13.19
C ALA A 251 10.08 -12.46 -12.91
N PRO A 252 9.56 -13.40 -12.07
CA PRO A 252 8.13 -13.49 -11.80
C PRO A 252 7.63 -12.26 -11.03
N VAL A 253 6.47 -11.73 -11.42
CA VAL A 253 5.91 -10.49 -10.87
C VAL A 253 5.69 -10.58 -9.35
N ASP A 254 5.25 -11.73 -8.86
CA ASP A 254 5.05 -12.02 -7.44
C ASP A 254 6.37 -11.92 -6.65
N MET A 255 7.45 -12.53 -7.18
CA MET A 255 8.77 -12.51 -6.57
C MET A 255 9.43 -11.13 -6.63
N VAL A 256 9.16 -10.35 -7.68
CA VAL A 256 9.60 -8.94 -7.78
C VAL A 256 8.87 -8.08 -6.75
N ALA A 257 7.58 -8.29 -6.58
CA ALA A 257 6.80 -7.59 -5.56
C ALA A 257 7.24 -7.96 -4.13
N ASP A 258 7.55 -9.24 -3.88
CA ASP A 258 8.14 -9.70 -2.62
C ASP A 258 9.50 -9.05 -2.37
N ASN A 259 10.33 -8.94 -3.42
CA ASN A 259 11.64 -8.31 -3.32
C ASN A 259 11.52 -6.83 -2.98
N LEU A 260 10.65 -6.11 -3.70
CA LEU A 260 10.37 -4.70 -3.43
C LEU A 260 9.83 -4.49 -2.01
N THR A 261 8.96 -5.37 -1.53
CA THR A 261 8.39 -5.31 -0.16
C THR A 261 9.47 -5.56 0.89
N CYS A 262 10.34 -6.56 0.68
CA CYS A 262 11.44 -6.86 1.60
C CYS A 262 12.39 -5.67 1.73
N VAL A 263 12.83 -5.10 0.59
CA VAL A 263 13.71 -3.93 0.55
C VAL A 263 13.04 -2.71 1.19
N ALA A 264 11.77 -2.45 0.88
CA ALA A 264 11.02 -1.34 1.48
C ALA A 264 10.86 -1.49 3.00
N THR A 265 10.66 -2.71 3.48
CA THR A 265 10.54 -3.01 4.91
C THR A 265 11.84 -2.75 5.65
N GLU A 266 12.97 -3.23 5.12
CA GLU A 266 14.28 -3.01 5.73
C GLU A 266 14.70 -1.54 5.70
N LEU A 267 14.47 -0.84 4.59
CA LEU A 267 14.71 0.61 4.50
C LEU A 267 13.83 1.44 5.43
N SER A 268 12.59 1.00 5.68
CA SER A 268 11.70 1.67 6.64
C SER A 268 12.19 1.57 8.08
N LYS A 269 13.04 0.57 8.40
CA LYS A 269 13.64 0.39 9.72
C LYS A 269 14.95 1.18 9.85
N ASN A 270 15.84 1.04 8.87
CA ASN A 270 17.21 1.51 8.93
C ASN A 270 17.60 2.27 7.66
N TRP A 271 17.04 3.45 7.47
CA TRP A 271 17.50 4.34 6.39
C TRP A 271 18.93 4.84 6.72
N CYS A 272 19.86 4.70 5.77
CA CYS A 272 21.25 5.13 5.96
C CYS A 272 21.67 6.08 4.82
N ASP A 273 21.98 7.32 5.18
CA ASP A 273 22.27 8.41 4.23
C ASP A 273 23.64 8.31 3.57
N GLN A 274 24.54 7.48 4.11
CA GLN A 274 25.95 7.63 3.80
C GLN A 274 26.31 7.32 2.34
N TYR A 275 25.65 6.40 1.63
CA TYR A 275 25.95 6.08 0.21
C TYR A 275 24.78 5.46 -0.58
N LEU A 276 23.57 5.35 0.00
CA LEU A 276 22.54 4.44 -0.50
C LEU A 276 21.52 5.08 -1.44
N GLU A 277 21.33 6.40 -1.44
CA GLU A 277 20.23 7.02 -2.20
C GLU A 277 20.24 6.70 -3.71
N PRO A 278 21.39 6.76 -4.43
CA PRO A 278 21.42 6.39 -5.84
C PRO A 278 21.11 4.90 -6.06
N VAL A 279 21.55 4.04 -5.14
CA VAL A 279 21.36 2.58 -5.20
C VAL A 279 19.91 2.22 -4.92
N VAL A 280 19.30 2.81 -3.89
CA VAL A 280 17.88 2.66 -3.56
C VAL A 280 17.04 3.06 -4.75
N LEU A 281 17.30 4.24 -5.32
CA LEU A 281 16.56 4.72 -6.47
C LEU A 281 16.73 3.80 -7.69
N ASP A 282 17.94 3.32 -7.97
CA ASP A 282 18.23 2.38 -9.05
C ASP A 282 17.45 1.06 -8.88
N VAL A 283 17.49 0.46 -7.68
CA VAL A 283 16.73 -0.76 -7.36
C VAL A 283 15.24 -0.55 -7.59
N PHE A 284 14.64 0.47 -6.97
CA PHE A 284 13.20 0.67 -7.08
C PHE A 284 12.80 1.00 -8.51
N ARG A 285 13.58 1.80 -9.25
CA ARG A 285 13.34 2.06 -10.68
C ARG A 285 13.36 0.78 -11.50
N CYS A 286 14.30 -0.14 -11.26
CA CYS A 286 14.32 -1.45 -11.92
C CYS A 286 13.05 -2.24 -11.61
N ASN A 287 12.61 -2.28 -10.35
CA ASN A 287 11.40 -3.00 -9.93
C ASN A 287 10.14 -2.36 -10.55
N TYR A 288 10.01 -1.03 -10.51
CA TYR A 288 8.90 -0.30 -11.12
C TYR A 288 8.85 -0.49 -12.63
N SER A 289 9.98 -0.42 -13.32
CA SER A 289 10.03 -0.62 -14.78
C SER A 289 9.44 -1.97 -15.16
N LEU A 290 9.83 -3.04 -14.46
CA LEU A 290 9.28 -4.37 -14.73
C LEU A 290 7.77 -4.41 -14.46
N LEU A 291 7.31 -3.83 -13.35
CA LEU A 291 5.88 -3.83 -13.00
C LEU A 291 5.03 -2.97 -13.94
N ASP A 292 5.59 -1.87 -14.46
CA ASP A 292 4.93 -0.98 -15.42
C ASP A 292 4.84 -1.62 -16.82
N ASP A 293 5.87 -2.36 -17.23
CA ASP A 293 5.93 -3.08 -18.51
C ASP A 293 4.94 -4.26 -18.59
N VAL A 294 4.45 -4.76 -17.45
CA VAL A 294 3.46 -5.85 -17.39
C VAL A 294 2.05 -5.32 -17.69
N GLU A 295 1.40 -5.91 -18.69
CA GLU A 295 0.04 -5.56 -19.15
C GLU A 295 -0.97 -5.54 -17.98
N ALA A 296 -1.00 -6.60 -17.16
CA ALA A 296 -1.87 -6.71 -16.00
C ALA A 296 -1.13 -7.29 -14.79
N ILE A 297 -1.00 -6.49 -13.72
CA ILE A 297 -0.49 -6.96 -12.43
C ILE A 297 -1.58 -7.79 -11.75
N PRO A 298 -1.26 -9.00 -11.24
CA PRO A 298 -2.21 -9.82 -10.48
C PRO A 298 -2.84 -9.06 -9.31
N SER A 299 -4.14 -9.29 -9.04
CA SER A 299 -4.90 -8.52 -8.04
C SER A 299 -4.41 -8.71 -6.61
N ASP A 300 -3.87 -9.88 -6.29
CA ASP A 300 -3.22 -10.18 -5.01
C ASP A 300 -1.94 -9.35 -4.84
N VAL A 301 -1.13 -9.21 -5.89
CA VAL A 301 0.08 -8.38 -5.90
C VAL A 301 -0.29 -6.91 -5.76
N VAL A 302 -1.33 -6.43 -6.45
CA VAL A 302 -1.84 -5.06 -6.29
C VAL A 302 -2.27 -4.83 -4.84
N GLY A 303 -3.12 -5.69 -4.28
CA GLY A 303 -3.62 -5.55 -2.90
C GLY A 303 -2.50 -5.52 -1.85
N ARG A 304 -1.43 -6.27 -2.07
CA ARG A 304 -0.21 -6.23 -1.24
C ARG A 304 0.51 -4.88 -1.40
N LEU A 305 0.94 -4.55 -2.62
CA LEU A 305 1.75 -3.37 -2.91
C LEU A 305 1.04 -2.04 -2.60
N SER A 306 -0.29 -1.98 -2.75
CA SER A 306 -1.10 -0.81 -2.39
C SER A 306 -1.01 -0.43 -0.91
N ASN A 307 -0.76 -1.40 -0.04
CA ASN A 307 -0.70 -1.20 1.41
C ASN A 307 0.72 -1.00 1.94
N GLU A 308 1.73 -1.28 1.12
CA GLU A 308 3.14 -1.20 1.45
C GLU A 308 3.73 0.19 1.16
N LYS A 309 4.78 0.55 1.90
CA LYS A 309 5.50 1.81 1.69
C LYS A 309 6.49 1.65 0.54
N ILE A 310 5.99 1.65 -0.68
CA ILE A 310 6.82 1.38 -1.87
C ILE A 310 7.18 2.62 -2.67
N ILE A 311 6.65 3.80 -2.37
CA ILE A 311 6.98 5.04 -3.08
C ILE A 311 8.15 5.73 -2.38
N ILE A 312 9.26 5.95 -3.09
CA ILE A 312 10.44 6.62 -2.51
C ILE A 312 10.27 8.13 -2.53
N MET A 313 10.38 8.75 -1.35
CA MET A 313 10.50 10.19 -1.15
C MET A 313 11.97 10.53 -0.88
N THR A 314 12.76 10.68 -1.94
CA THR A 314 14.23 10.84 -1.83
C THR A 314 14.64 12.06 -1.00
N ALA A 315 14.00 13.21 -1.22
CA ALA A 315 14.28 14.44 -0.47
C ALA A 315 13.94 14.35 1.03
N ASP A 316 13.01 13.47 1.40
CA ASP A 316 12.55 13.28 2.78
C ASP A 316 13.15 12.02 3.42
N HIS A 317 14.05 11.31 2.71
CA HIS A 317 14.68 10.06 3.15
C HIS A 317 13.68 9.04 3.72
N ARG A 318 12.54 8.89 3.04
CA ARG A 318 11.43 8.08 3.54
C ARG A 318 10.68 7.37 2.42
N LEU A 319 9.99 6.31 2.79
CA LEU A 319 9.04 5.60 1.93
C LEU A 319 7.59 5.92 2.32
N THR A 320 6.71 6.04 1.33
CA THR A 320 5.28 6.27 1.53
C THR A 320 4.43 5.29 0.72
N LYS A 321 3.14 5.21 1.04
CA LYS A 321 2.19 4.32 0.38
C LYS A 321 1.66 4.97 -0.91
N PRO A 322 1.33 4.19 -1.94
CA PRO A 322 0.72 4.72 -3.17
C PRO A 322 -0.53 5.57 -2.89
N ASN A 323 -1.43 5.13 -2.02
CA ASN A 323 -2.67 5.85 -1.71
C ASN A 323 -2.49 7.18 -0.94
N ARG A 324 -1.29 7.44 -0.40
CA ARG A 324 -0.90 8.72 0.22
C ARG A 324 -0.15 9.65 -0.73
N THR A 325 -0.02 9.24 -1.99
CA THR A 325 0.63 10.03 -3.02
C THR A 325 -0.35 10.50 -4.06
N VAL A 326 -0.06 11.68 -4.62
CA VAL A 326 -0.86 12.32 -5.66
C VAL A 326 0.04 12.81 -6.77
N ALA A 327 -0.35 12.57 -8.02
CA ALA A 327 0.43 13.02 -9.18
C ALA A 327 0.44 14.54 -9.31
N ASN A 328 -0.75 15.16 -9.28
CA ASN A 328 -0.93 16.60 -9.45
C ASN A 328 -1.26 17.26 -8.09
N LEU A 329 -0.22 17.66 -7.38
CA LEU A 329 -0.29 18.40 -6.10
C LEU A 329 0.76 19.52 -6.11
N SER A 330 0.43 20.72 -5.63
CA SER A 330 1.44 21.77 -5.48
C SER A 330 2.29 21.54 -4.23
N GLU A 331 3.54 22.01 -4.20
CA GLU A 331 4.41 21.87 -3.02
C GLU A 331 3.82 22.54 -1.78
N SER A 332 3.11 23.67 -1.95
CA SER A 332 2.44 24.36 -0.84
C SER A 332 1.27 23.57 -0.25
N ASP A 333 0.64 22.72 -1.05
CA ASP A 333 -0.51 21.90 -0.64
C ASP A 333 -0.11 20.54 -0.07
N GLU A 334 1.18 20.21 -0.04
CA GLU A 334 1.66 19.00 0.62
C GLU A 334 1.42 19.05 2.14
N ILE A 335 1.04 17.89 2.67
CA ILE A 335 0.82 17.65 4.10
C ILE A 335 1.71 16.47 4.49
N LYS A 336 3.03 16.70 4.58
CA LYS A 336 3.99 15.65 4.94
C LYS A 336 3.77 15.23 6.42
N PRO A 337 3.79 13.93 6.76
CA PRO A 337 3.98 12.74 5.91
C PRO A 337 2.72 12.17 5.23
N TYR A 338 1.54 12.73 5.52
CA TYR A 338 0.25 12.10 5.26
C TYR A 338 -0.25 12.23 3.81
N LEU A 339 0.13 13.28 3.08
CA LEU A 339 -0.25 13.54 1.69
C LEU A 339 0.91 14.20 0.95
N CYS A 340 1.53 13.47 0.03
CA CYS A 340 2.74 13.91 -0.68
C CYS A 340 2.53 13.91 -2.20
N ARG A 341 3.24 14.78 -2.92
CA ARG A 341 3.35 14.66 -4.37
C ARG A 341 4.29 13.53 -4.75
N VAL A 342 4.04 12.89 -5.90
CA VAL A 342 5.02 11.97 -6.50
C VAL A 342 6.31 12.72 -6.85
N PRO A 343 7.48 12.24 -6.39
CA PRO A 343 8.76 12.84 -6.74
C PRO A 343 9.09 12.76 -8.23
N ALA A 344 9.77 13.79 -8.75
CA ALA A 344 10.08 13.92 -10.18
C ALA A 344 11.01 12.81 -10.71
N ASN A 345 11.83 12.21 -9.87
CA ASN A 345 12.72 11.10 -10.25
C ASN A 345 11.96 9.78 -10.55
N ILE A 346 10.71 9.65 -10.12
CA ILE A 346 9.89 8.45 -10.36
C ILE A 346 8.56 8.78 -11.05
N SER A 347 8.37 10.02 -11.51
CA SER A 347 7.13 10.47 -12.16
C SER A 347 6.84 9.77 -13.48
N GLN A 348 7.82 9.10 -14.10
CA GLN A 348 7.61 8.28 -15.29
C GLN A 348 6.73 7.04 -15.01
N PHE A 349 6.63 6.59 -13.75
CA PHE A 349 5.85 5.42 -13.35
C PHE A 349 4.48 5.79 -12.75
N VAL A 350 3.96 6.98 -13.06
CA VAL A 350 2.63 7.42 -12.57
C VAL A 350 1.53 6.42 -12.94
N SER A 351 1.57 5.85 -14.15
CA SER A 351 0.62 4.83 -14.61
C SER A 351 0.62 3.58 -13.71
N LEU A 352 1.80 3.07 -13.35
CA LEU A 352 1.95 2.00 -12.37
C LEU A 352 1.36 2.38 -11.03
N PHE A 353 1.73 3.55 -10.49
CA PHE A 353 1.27 3.94 -9.16
C PHE A 353 -0.24 4.15 -9.10
N GLU A 354 -0.87 4.63 -10.18
CA GLU A 354 -2.34 4.69 -10.30
C GLU A 354 -2.97 3.29 -10.19
N ARG A 355 -2.40 2.29 -10.87
CA ARG A 355 -2.84 0.88 -10.75
C ARG A 355 -2.69 0.35 -9.33
N LEU A 356 -1.75 0.89 -8.55
CA LEU A 356 -1.50 0.55 -7.15
C LEU A 356 -2.29 1.42 -6.15
N GLY A 357 -3.20 2.29 -6.62
CA GLY A 357 -4.11 3.07 -5.76
C GLY A 357 -3.68 4.52 -5.50
N MET A 358 -2.68 5.02 -6.22
CA MET A 358 -2.36 6.45 -6.25
C MET A 358 -3.45 7.24 -6.98
N SER A 359 -3.77 8.44 -6.49
CA SER A 359 -4.77 9.31 -7.13
C SER A 359 -4.12 10.32 -8.07
N LYS A 360 -4.78 10.63 -9.20
CA LYS A 360 -4.35 11.67 -10.15
C LYS A 360 -4.38 13.07 -9.55
N SER A 361 -5.41 13.33 -8.75
CA SER A 361 -5.66 14.58 -8.04
C SER A 361 -6.13 14.25 -6.62
N VAL A 362 -6.01 15.23 -5.73
CA VAL A 362 -6.41 15.04 -4.33
C VAL A 362 -7.91 14.80 -4.23
N THR A 363 -8.31 13.84 -3.41
CA THR A 363 -9.72 13.52 -3.15
C THR A 363 -10.14 13.95 -1.74
N ALA A 364 -11.45 14.13 -1.53
CA ALA A 364 -11.99 14.41 -0.19
C ALA A 364 -11.67 13.27 0.79
N ASP A 365 -11.75 12.02 0.33
CA ASP A 365 -11.43 10.83 1.13
C ASP A 365 -9.97 10.79 1.60
N GLN A 366 -9.02 11.28 0.80
CA GLN A 366 -7.63 11.41 1.23
C GLN A 366 -7.50 12.38 2.41
N TYR A 367 -8.17 13.54 2.37
CA TYR A 367 -8.15 14.47 3.50
C TYR A 367 -8.81 13.90 4.76
N VAL A 368 -9.92 13.16 4.63
CA VAL A 368 -10.54 12.43 5.76
C VAL A 368 -9.55 11.44 6.37
N THR A 369 -8.81 10.73 5.54
CA THR A 369 -7.81 9.77 6.01
C THR A 369 -6.61 10.47 6.68
N VAL A 370 -6.17 11.62 6.16
CA VAL A 370 -5.12 12.45 6.79
C VAL A 370 -5.56 12.88 8.19
N LEU A 371 -6.78 13.39 8.34
CA LEU A 371 -7.32 13.79 9.64
C LEU A 371 -7.42 12.61 10.62
N SER A 372 -7.77 11.43 10.12
CA SER A 372 -7.83 10.20 10.91
C SER A 372 -6.45 9.75 11.39
N ASP A 373 -5.41 9.86 10.56
CA ASP A 373 -4.04 9.53 10.96
C ASP A 373 -3.51 10.51 12.01
N ILE A 374 -3.73 11.82 11.81
CA ILE A 374 -3.33 12.83 12.79
C ILE A 374 -4.04 12.57 14.12
N LYS A 375 -5.33 12.21 14.11
CA LYS A 375 -6.06 11.82 15.33
C LYS A 375 -5.45 10.59 16.00
N ALA A 376 -5.02 9.60 15.23
CA ALA A 376 -4.39 8.40 15.77
C ALA A 376 -3.03 8.68 16.45
N GLU A 377 -2.27 9.65 15.93
CA GLU A 377 -0.97 10.06 16.49
C GLU A 377 -1.10 10.99 17.70
N VAL A 378 -2.02 11.95 17.66
CA VAL A 378 -2.22 12.96 18.71
C VAL A 378 -3.07 12.43 19.87
N GLY A 379 -4.01 11.53 19.60
CA GLY A 379 -4.95 11.03 20.61
C GLY A 379 -6.01 12.06 21.02
N GLU A 380 -6.26 12.21 22.32
CA GLU A 380 -7.24 13.17 22.87
C GLU A 380 -6.64 14.51 23.29
N GLU A 381 -5.33 14.69 23.07
CA GLU A 381 -4.62 15.92 23.41
C GLU A 381 -4.88 17.04 22.38
N PRO A 382 -4.75 18.32 22.77
CA PRO A 382 -4.77 19.44 21.83
C PRO A 382 -3.66 19.34 20.77
N LEU A 383 -3.93 19.86 19.58
CA LEU A 383 -2.99 19.89 18.46
C LEU A 383 -1.76 20.76 18.80
N LYS A 384 -0.58 20.17 18.62
CA LYS A 384 0.71 20.90 18.62
C LYS A 384 0.92 21.60 17.27
N ASP A 385 1.82 22.58 17.22
CA ASP A 385 2.00 23.47 16.05
C ASP A 385 2.14 22.73 14.70
N GLU A 386 2.94 21.65 14.63
CA GLU A 386 3.11 20.84 13.41
C GLU A 386 1.79 20.17 12.98
N HIS A 387 1.11 19.48 13.89
CA HIS A 387 -0.17 18.83 13.63
C HIS A 387 -1.30 19.84 13.38
N ARG A 388 -1.21 21.04 13.98
CA ARG A 388 -2.17 22.13 13.78
C ARG A 388 -2.12 22.64 12.34
N GLU A 389 -0.92 22.89 11.80
CA GLU A 389 -0.78 23.30 10.41
C GLU A 389 -1.20 22.18 9.44
N ALA A 390 -0.84 20.93 9.72
CA ALA A 390 -1.29 19.79 8.92
C ALA A 390 -2.83 19.63 8.92
N THR A 391 -3.45 19.78 10.10
CA THR A 391 -4.92 19.75 10.26
C THR A 391 -5.56 20.91 9.51
N ARG A 392 -5.03 22.12 9.64
CA ARG A 392 -5.51 23.31 8.91
C ARG A 392 -5.52 23.06 7.41
N LYS A 393 -4.40 22.59 6.83
CA LYS A 393 -4.31 22.27 5.40
C LYS A 393 -5.32 21.18 5.01
N ALA A 394 -5.47 20.14 5.81
CA ALA A 394 -6.39 19.05 5.53
C ALA A 394 -7.86 19.50 5.57
N VAL A 395 -8.24 20.33 6.54
CA VAL A 395 -9.58 20.90 6.68
C VAL A 395 -9.88 21.86 5.51
N CYS A 396 -8.97 22.78 5.19
CA CYS A 396 -9.11 23.67 4.04
C CYS A 396 -9.23 22.90 2.73
N GLY A 397 -8.38 21.89 2.55
CA GLY A 397 -8.39 20.99 1.39
C GLY A 397 -9.71 20.24 1.26
N LEU A 398 -10.22 19.65 2.35
CA LEU A 398 -11.50 18.93 2.39
C LEU A 398 -12.66 19.83 1.96
N PHE A 399 -12.79 21.01 2.56
CA PHE A 399 -13.87 21.94 2.21
C PHE A 399 -13.70 22.56 0.82
N GLY A 400 -12.46 22.71 0.34
CA GLY A 400 -12.15 23.07 -1.04
C GLY A 400 -12.66 22.02 -2.03
N GLN A 401 -12.48 20.73 -1.74
CA GLN A 401 -13.02 19.64 -2.58
C GLN A 401 -14.55 19.59 -2.55
N LEU A 402 -15.16 19.76 -1.38
CA LEU A 402 -16.62 19.74 -1.21
C LEU A 402 -17.33 20.96 -1.82
N SER A 403 -16.63 22.07 -1.96
CA SER A 403 -17.16 23.28 -2.60
C SER A 403 -17.32 23.11 -4.11
N ASP A 404 -16.55 22.21 -4.73
CA ASP A 404 -16.65 21.87 -6.14
C ASP A 404 -17.75 20.83 -6.37
N ARG A 405 -18.89 21.27 -6.93
CA ARG A 405 -20.07 20.42 -7.15
C ARG A 405 -19.83 19.26 -8.12
N ASN A 406 -18.76 19.30 -8.91
CA ASN A 406 -18.43 18.22 -9.83
C ASN A 406 -17.70 17.07 -9.14
N LYS A 407 -17.31 17.23 -7.87
CA LYS A 407 -16.56 16.22 -7.13
C LYS A 407 -17.47 15.46 -6.17
N PRO A 408 -17.29 14.13 -6.06
CA PRO A 408 -18.09 13.33 -5.16
C PRO A 408 -17.80 13.71 -3.70
N ALA A 409 -18.84 13.66 -2.87
CA ALA A 409 -18.69 13.70 -1.42
C ALA A 409 -17.89 12.48 -0.93
N PRO A 410 -17.16 12.59 0.20
CA PRO A 410 -16.39 11.49 0.75
C PRO A 410 -17.29 10.29 1.06
N CYS A 411 -16.86 9.11 0.60
CA CYS A 411 -17.65 7.87 0.66
C CYS A 411 -17.00 6.76 1.48
N THR A 412 -15.81 6.99 2.05
CA THR A 412 -14.92 5.99 2.69
C THR A 412 -15.50 5.19 3.86
N GLY A 413 -16.70 5.50 4.36
CA GLY A 413 -17.26 4.83 5.54
C GLY A 413 -16.48 5.11 6.84
N GLN A 414 -15.41 5.91 6.76
CA GLN A 414 -14.57 6.35 7.86
C GLN A 414 -15.26 7.46 8.67
N VAL A 415 -14.83 7.59 9.92
CA VAL A 415 -15.24 8.69 10.80
C VAL A 415 -14.51 9.95 10.37
N LEU A 416 -15.23 11.07 10.24
CA LEU A 416 -14.62 12.37 10.00
C LEU A 416 -14.30 13.02 11.34
N TYR A 417 -13.04 13.39 11.52
CA TYR A 417 -12.58 14.19 12.65
C TYR A 417 -12.41 15.64 12.23
N LEU A 418 -12.92 16.57 13.04
CA LEU A 418 -12.69 18.01 12.88
C LEU A 418 -12.16 18.59 14.19
N PRO A 419 -11.38 19.68 14.14
CA PRO A 419 -10.94 20.34 15.35
C PRO A 419 -12.12 21.01 16.06
N ASP A 420 -12.14 20.91 17.38
CA ASP A 420 -13.04 21.69 18.25
C ASP A 420 -12.43 23.05 18.61
N GLU A 421 -13.14 23.85 19.41
CA GLU A 421 -12.67 25.16 19.87
C GLU A 421 -11.42 25.10 20.78
N ASP A 422 -11.12 23.93 21.37
CA ASP A 422 -9.94 23.68 22.20
C ASP A 422 -8.78 23.06 21.37
N ASP A 423 -8.84 23.14 20.04
CA ASP A 423 -7.83 22.61 19.12
C ASP A 423 -7.68 21.07 19.21
N ARG A 424 -8.72 20.33 19.60
CA ARG A 424 -8.70 18.86 19.67
C ARG A 424 -9.45 18.26 18.49
N LEU A 425 -8.87 17.23 17.86
CA LEU A 425 -9.57 16.47 16.82
C LEU A 425 -10.65 15.58 17.44
N VAL A 426 -11.91 15.85 17.12
CA VAL A 426 -13.08 15.13 17.67
C VAL A 426 -13.94 14.62 16.51
N ASP A 427 -14.59 13.48 16.72
CA ASP A 427 -15.60 12.96 15.79
C ASP A 427 -16.66 14.03 15.53
N VAL A 428 -16.83 14.37 14.25
CA VAL A 428 -17.74 15.42 13.80
C VAL A 428 -19.18 15.20 14.28
N CYS A 429 -19.63 13.95 14.44
CA CYS A 429 -20.98 13.64 14.92
C CYS A 429 -21.18 13.95 16.41
N ARG A 430 -20.10 14.16 17.17
CA ARG A 430 -20.14 14.63 18.57
C ARG A 430 -20.12 16.14 18.70
N LEU A 431 -19.81 16.85 17.60
CA LEU A 431 -19.70 18.30 17.56
C LEU A 431 -21.02 18.96 17.13
N ALA A 432 -21.19 20.20 17.57
CA ALA A 432 -22.20 21.11 17.07
C ALA A 432 -21.57 22.16 16.15
N PHE A 433 -22.23 22.47 15.04
CA PHE A 433 -21.88 23.60 14.20
C PHE A 433 -22.72 24.82 14.60
N ASN A 434 -22.07 25.94 14.91
CA ASN A 434 -22.73 27.17 15.33
C ASN A 434 -23.29 27.95 14.14
N ASP A 435 -24.45 27.51 13.63
CA ASP A 435 -25.21 28.21 12.60
C ASP A 435 -26.23 29.22 13.16
N ALA A 436 -26.39 29.27 14.49
CA ALA A 436 -27.30 30.18 15.18
C ALA A 436 -26.58 30.91 16.34
N PRO A 437 -25.72 31.92 16.04
CA PRO A 437 -24.87 32.58 17.04
C PRO A 437 -25.62 33.17 18.23
N ALA A 438 -26.90 33.53 18.06
CA ALA A 438 -27.76 34.05 19.11
C ALA A 438 -27.91 33.11 20.33
N PHE A 439 -27.76 31.79 20.13
CA PHE A 439 -27.83 30.82 21.23
C PHE A 439 -26.46 30.55 21.88
N TYR A 440 -25.36 30.81 21.18
CA TYR A 440 -24.01 30.40 21.57
C TYR A 440 -23.62 30.79 23.01
N CYS A 441 -23.82 32.06 23.40
CA CYS A 441 -23.46 32.56 24.74
C CYS A 441 -24.17 31.83 25.90
N ARG A 442 -25.35 31.25 25.63
CA ARG A 442 -26.21 30.53 26.58
C ARG A 442 -25.97 29.00 26.57
N MET A 443 -25.09 28.51 25.69
CA MET A 443 -24.89 27.10 25.36
C MET A 443 -23.47 26.61 25.67
N ARG A 444 -22.92 26.98 26.82
CA ARG A 444 -21.48 26.78 27.15
C ARG A 444 -21.02 25.33 27.40
N LYS A 445 -21.95 24.36 27.45
CA LYS A 445 -21.64 22.94 27.76
C LYS A 445 -21.60 22.03 26.53
N ILE A 446 -21.73 22.60 25.34
CA ILE A 446 -21.66 21.87 24.07
C ILE A 446 -20.27 22.06 23.46
N GLN A 447 -19.74 20.99 22.86
CA GLN A 447 -18.51 21.06 22.06
C GLN A 447 -18.84 21.50 20.64
N TYR A 448 -18.20 22.57 20.19
CA TYR A 448 -18.41 23.14 18.87
C TYR A 448 -17.28 22.78 17.92
N VAL A 449 -17.59 22.68 16.63
CA VAL A 449 -16.58 22.72 15.58
C VAL A 449 -15.85 24.05 15.69
N MET A 450 -14.52 24.04 15.61
CA MET A 450 -13.68 25.23 15.57
C MET A 450 -14.25 26.28 14.61
N ASP A 451 -14.05 27.55 14.96
CA ASP A 451 -14.32 28.66 14.04
C ASP A 451 -13.42 28.58 12.80
N VAL A 452 -14.00 28.06 11.71
CA VAL A 452 -13.35 27.88 10.41
C VAL A 452 -12.87 29.18 9.78
N SER A 453 -13.36 30.35 10.24
CA SER A 453 -12.86 31.64 9.77
C SER A 453 -11.39 31.88 10.16
N GLN A 454 -10.92 31.25 11.25
CA GLN A 454 -9.51 31.25 11.65
C GLN A 454 -8.60 30.61 10.59
N TYR A 455 -9.17 29.74 9.74
CA TYR A 455 -8.46 29.11 8.62
C TYR A 455 -8.64 29.88 7.31
N GLY A 456 -9.28 31.04 7.33
CA GLY A 456 -9.58 31.85 6.15
C GLY A 456 -10.72 31.28 5.30
N LEU A 457 -11.54 30.37 5.85
CA LEU A 457 -12.67 29.78 5.15
C LEU A 457 -13.95 30.61 5.35
N ASP A 458 -14.77 30.69 4.31
CA ASP A 458 -16.09 31.30 4.40
C ASP A 458 -17.05 30.40 5.18
N VAL A 459 -17.58 30.90 6.30
CA VAL A 459 -18.48 30.16 7.20
C VAL A 459 -19.74 29.71 6.46
N THR A 460 -20.26 30.53 5.52
CA THR A 460 -21.47 30.17 4.76
C THR A 460 -21.23 29.04 3.77
N ALA A 461 -20.07 29.04 3.12
CA ALA A 461 -19.63 27.96 2.24
C ALA A 461 -19.38 26.66 3.01
N VAL A 462 -18.75 26.74 4.18
CA VAL A 462 -18.54 25.58 5.07
C VAL A 462 -19.88 25.02 5.54
N SER A 463 -20.81 25.86 5.99
CA SER A 463 -22.16 25.46 6.38
C SER A 463 -22.87 24.69 5.25
N ARG A 464 -22.73 25.15 4.01
CA ARG A 464 -23.25 24.45 2.83
C ARG A 464 -22.57 23.10 2.61
N CYS A 465 -21.24 23.05 2.71
CA CYS A 465 -20.48 21.80 2.54
C CYS A 465 -20.84 20.76 3.61
N LEU A 466 -20.97 21.17 4.87
CA LEU A 466 -21.38 20.30 5.98
C LEU A 466 -22.77 19.70 5.75
N LYS A 467 -23.68 20.41 5.07
CA LYS A 467 -25.00 19.89 4.68
C LYS A 467 -24.93 18.87 3.54
N LEU A 468 -23.86 18.86 2.74
CA LEU A 468 -23.64 17.87 1.67
C LEU A 468 -23.05 16.56 2.20
N LEU A 469 -22.48 16.56 3.41
CA LEU A 469 -21.90 15.36 4.00
C LEU A 469 -22.99 14.33 4.36
N PRO A 470 -22.68 13.03 4.24
CA PRO A 470 -23.56 11.97 4.75
C PRO A 470 -23.86 12.16 6.24
N GLY A 471 -25.03 11.72 6.70
CA GLY A 471 -25.45 11.92 8.11
C GLY A 471 -24.46 11.39 9.16
N ARG A 472 -23.69 10.34 8.84
CA ARG A 472 -22.63 9.77 9.69
C ARG A 472 -21.31 10.59 9.74
N MET A 473 -21.23 11.68 8.98
CA MET A 473 -20.08 12.59 8.90
C MET A 473 -20.54 14.05 9.04
N ARG A 474 -21.77 14.26 9.55
CA ARG A 474 -22.37 15.59 9.66
C ARG A 474 -22.47 15.99 11.13
N PRO A 475 -22.04 17.21 11.50
CA PRO A 475 -22.22 17.71 12.85
C PRO A 475 -23.69 18.06 13.09
N THR A 476 -24.06 18.17 14.37
CA THR A 476 -25.39 18.68 14.73
C THR A 476 -25.45 20.19 14.49
N PHE A 477 -26.48 20.67 13.78
CA PHE A 477 -26.66 22.11 13.57
C PHE A 477 -27.38 22.71 14.77
N LEU A 478 -26.88 23.82 15.30
CA LEU A 478 -27.43 24.44 16.51
C LEU A 478 -28.89 24.85 16.30
N SER A 479 -29.23 25.38 15.12
CA SER A 479 -30.61 25.75 14.76
C SER A 479 -31.58 24.56 14.68
N GLU A 480 -31.09 23.35 14.39
CA GLU A 480 -31.91 22.14 14.27
C GLU A 480 -32.17 21.47 15.63
N CYS A 481 -31.31 21.72 16.63
CA CYS A 481 -31.33 20.97 17.89
C CYS A 481 -31.70 21.79 19.12
N VAL A 482 -31.60 23.13 19.05
CA VAL A 482 -31.95 24.03 20.15
C VAL A 482 -33.28 24.68 19.88
N SER A 483 -34.22 24.52 20.82
CA SER A 483 -35.45 25.29 20.87
C SER A 483 -35.44 26.21 22.07
N GLU A 484 -35.95 27.42 21.90
CA GLU A 484 -36.21 28.35 22.99
C GLU A 484 -37.66 28.21 23.45
N GLU A 485 -37.87 28.07 24.76
CA GLU A 485 -39.19 27.91 25.37
C GLU A 485 -39.37 28.92 26.52
N LEU A 486 -40.62 29.27 26.85
CA LEU A 486 -40.93 30.11 28.00
C LEU A 486 -40.66 29.32 29.30
N VAL A 487 -40.11 29.99 30.32
CA VAL A 487 -39.90 29.35 31.64
C VAL A 487 -41.25 28.97 32.27
N SER A 488 -41.31 27.79 32.88
CA SER A 488 -42.53 27.26 33.53
C SER A 488 -43.04 28.20 34.63
N GLY A 489 -44.35 28.42 34.67
CA GLY A 489 -45.01 29.28 35.66
C GLY A 489 -45.23 30.73 35.19
N ILE A 490 -44.53 31.20 34.15
CA ILE A 490 -44.76 32.57 33.62
C ILE A 490 -46.13 32.68 32.96
N ALA A 491 -46.53 31.64 32.24
CA ALA A 491 -47.83 31.60 31.57
C ALA A 491 -49.02 31.61 32.54
N GLU A 492 -48.85 31.18 33.80
CA GLU A 492 -49.93 31.12 34.80
C GLU A 492 -50.33 32.51 35.31
N GLY A 493 -49.42 33.49 35.24
CA GLY A 493 -49.67 34.89 35.62
C GLY A 493 -50.01 35.82 34.45
N ALA A 494 -50.13 35.28 33.24
CA ALA A 494 -50.31 36.01 32.00
C ALA A 494 -51.73 36.61 31.88
N ARG A 495 -51.84 37.88 31.43
CA ARG A 495 -53.13 38.57 31.22
C ARG A 495 -53.26 39.11 29.80
N ASP A 496 -54.37 38.85 29.14
CA ASP A 496 -54.65 39.30 27.77
C ASP A 496 -55.45 40.62 27.69
N ASP A 497 -55.96 41.09 28.82
CA ASP A 497 -56.89 42.23 28.95
C ASP A 497 -56.23 43.55 29.42
N LYS A 498 -54.91 43.57 29.60
CA LYS A 498 -54.18 44.68 30.23
C LYS A 498 -53.17 45.36 29.29
N GLY A 499 -53.13 46.70 29.35
CA GLY A 499 -52.08 47.54 28.75
C GLY A 499 -51.81 47.25 27.27
N THR A 500 -50.53 47.13 26.92
CA THR A 500 -50.04 46.83 25.56
C THR A 500 -50.62 45.54 24.97
N ALA A 501 -50.84 44.50 25.79
CA ALA A 501 -51.36 43.22 25.30
C ALA A 501 -52.80 43.34 24.79
N ARG A 502 -53.66 44.10 25.49
CA ARG A 502 -55.04 44.37 25.04
C ARG A 502 -55.05 45.11 23.69
N LEU A 503 -54.25 46.17 23.59
CA LEU A 503 -54.14 46.97 22.36
C LEU A 503 -53.68 46.11 21.17
N LEU A 504 -52.69 45.24 21.38
CA LEU A 504 -52.20 44.33 20.35
C LEU A 504 -53.25 43.26 19.99
N ASN A 505 -53.98 42.70 20.96
CA ASN A 505 -55.07 41.76 20.68
C ASN A 505 -56.16 42.38 19.81
N GLU A 506 -56.60 43.59 20.14
CA GLU A 506 -57.59 44.34 19.35
C GLU A 506 -57.06 44.63 17.93
N LYS A 507 -55.77 44.98 17.81
CA LYS A 507 -55.14 45.31 16.52
C LYS A 507 -54.91 44.09 15.62
N LEU A 508 -54.31 43.02 16.14
CA LEU A 508 -54.05 41.77 15.39
C LEU A 508 -55.35 41.07 14.95
N SER A 509 -56.42 41.22 15.73
CA SER A 509 -57.75 40.70 15.40
C SER A 509 -58.53 41.61 14.44
N SER A 510 -58.05 42.83 14.16
CA SER A 510 -58.77 43.78 13.32
C SER A 510 -58.70 43.40 11.83
N LEU A 511 -59.83 43.52 11.13
CA LEU A 511 -59.90 43.27 9.69
C LEU A 511 -59.01 44.24 8.90
N GLU A 512 -58.95 45.49 9.34
CA GLU A 512 -58.13 46.54 8.71
C GLU A 512 -56.65 46.15 8.74
N PHE A 513 -56.11 45.74 9.91
CA PHE A 513 -54.72 45.34 10.04
C PHE A 513 -54.40 44.10 9.19
N ASN A 514 -55.24 43.06 9.23
CA ASN A 514 -55.03 41.86 8.43
C ASN A 514 -55.00 42.16 6.92
N THR A 515 -55.89 43.03 6.44
CA THR A 515 -55.91 43.47 5.04
C THR A 515 -54.63 44.21 4.65
N MET A 516 -54.05 45.01 5.57
CA MET A 516 -52.78 45.71 5.33
C MET A 516 -51.59 44.73 5.33
N VAL A 517 -51.61 43.71 6.17
CA VAL A 517 -50.60 42.64 6.16
C VAL A 517 -50.68 41.82 4.88
N ASP A 518 -51.89 41.48 4.39
CA ASP A 518 -52.09 40.82 3.10
C ASP A 518 -51.49 41.63 1.95
N ARG A 519 -51.73 42.95 1.96
CA ARG A 519 -51.15 43.88 0.98
C ARG A 519 -49.62 43.88 1.03
N LEU A 520 -49.02 43.85 2.22
CA LEU A 520 -47.57 43.78 2.37
C LEU A 520 -47.00 42.44 1.88
N MET A 521 -47.65 41.31 2.20
CA MET A 521 -47.24 40.00 1.70
C MET A 521 -47.34 39.92 0.18
N TYR A 522 -48.41 40.48 -0.41
CA TYR A 522 -48.57 40.57 -1.85
C TYR A 522 -47.48 41.41 -2.51
N HIS A 523 -47.18 42.59 -1.94
CA HIS A 523 -46.10 43.44 -2.42
C HIS A 523 -44.75 42.73 -2.40
N GLU A 524 -44.39 42.05 -1.30
CA GLU A 524 -43.14 41.30 -1.21
C GLU A 524 -43.08 40.15 -2.23
N ALA A 525 -44.20 39.45 -2.46
CA ALA A 525 -44.29 38.39 -3.46
C ALA A 525 -44.02 38.93 -4.88
N VAL A 526 -44.61 40.08 -5.23
CA VAL A 526 -44.38 40.77 -6.51
C VAL A 526 -42.93 41.22 -6.64
N CYS A 527 -42.38 41.88 -5.61
CA CYS A 527 -40.98 42.34 -5.60
C CYS A 527 -39.97 41.18 -5.68
N SER A 528 -40.31 40.03 -5.10
CA SER A 528 -39.48 38.82 -5.12
C SER A 528 -39.74 37.89 -6.33
N GLN A 529 -40.61 38.28 -7.27
CA GLN A 529 -41.03 37.46 -8.43
C GLN A 529 -41.54 36.06 -8.03
N GLN A 530 -42.20 35.95 -6.87
CA GLN A 530 -42.78 34.69 -6.40
C GLN A 530 -44.23 34.58 -6.86
N ASN A 531 -44.58 33.44 -7.48
CA ASN A 531 -45.96 33.12 -7.81
C ASN A 531 -46.63 32.50 -6.57
N VAL A 532 -47.45 33.28 -5.88
CA VAL A 532 -48.09 32.87 -4.61
C VAL A 532 -49.61 32.89 -4.80
N ASP A 533 -50.27 31.82 -4.36
CA ASP A 533 -51.73 31.71 -4.39
C ASP A 533 -52.35 32.70 -3.39
N PRO A 534 -53.25 33.62 -3.81
CA PRO A 534 -53.92 34.57 -2.91
C PRO A 534 -54.63 33.90 -1.74
N GLN A 535 -55.16 32.69 -1.93
CA GLN A 535 -55.83 31.96 -0.85
C GLN A 535 -54.84 31.56 0.26
N SER A 536 -53.62 31.19 -0.11
CA SER A 536 -52.56 30.85 0.85
C SER A 536 -52.09 32.06 1.67
N LEU A 537 -52.16 33.27 1.12
CA LEU A 537 -51.84 34.51 1.84
C LEU A 537 -52.95 34.84 2.84
N ALA A 538 -54.21 34.71 2.44
CA ALA A 538 -55.36 34.91 3.33
C ALA A 538 -55.36 33.91 4.50
N ASP A 539 -55.00 32.64 4.26
CA ASP A 539 -54.87 31.63 5.32
C ASP A 539 -53.75 31.99 6.32
N LEU A 540 -52.68 32.63 5.85
CA LEU A 540 -51.57 33.09 6.70
C LEU A 540 -51.96 34.30 7.54
N SER A 541 -52.63 35.31 6.98
CA SER A 541 -53.12 36.44 7.75
C SER A 541 -54.20 36.04 8.75
N GLN A 542 -55.03 35.04 8.43
CA GLN A 542 -55.98 34.47 9.39
C GLN A 542 -55.28 33.95 10.66
N ARG A 543 -54.01 33.52 10.61
CA ARG A 543 -53.25 33.12 11.81
C ARG A 543 -53.10 34.26 12.81
N LEU A 544 -52.97 35.51 12.35
CA LEU A 544 -52.88 36.69 13.21
C LEU A 544 -54.20 36.92 13.95
N SER A 545 -55.34 36.69 13.29
CA SER A 545 -56.67 36.85 13.91
C SER A 545 -56.95 35.88 15.06
N VAL A 546 -56.29 34.72 15.07
CA VAL A 546 -56.39 33.72 16.14
C VAL A 546 -55.20 33.73 17.10
N THR A 547 -54.26 34.66 16.91
CA THR A 547 -53.11 34.86 17.80
C THR A 547 -53.54 35.64 19.03
N ARG A 548 -53.13 35.19 20.21
CA ARG A 548 -53.38 35.92 21.47
C ARG A 548 -52.10 36.49 22.04
N VAL A 549 -52.19 37.72 22.54
CA VAL A 549 -51.12 38.45 23.18
C VAL A 549 -51.39 38.53 24.68
N PHE A 550 -50.37 38.24 25.48
CA PHE A 550 -50.43 38.26 26.93
C PHE A 550 -49.37 39.18 27.51
N ALA A 551 -49.75 40.01 28.46
CA ALA A 551 -48.85 40.79 29.29
C ALA A 551 -48.36 39.94 30.47
N VAL A 552 -47.05 39.97 30.71
CA VAL A 552 -46.39 39.32 31.85
C VAL A 552 -45.39 40.29 32.49
N ASN A 553 -45.13 40.15 33.79
CA ASN A 553 -44.21 41.05 34.51
C ASN A 553 -42.77 41.00 33.98
N CYS A 554 -42.35 39.83 33.48
CA CYS A 554 -41.00 39.60 32.95
C CYS A 554 -41.04 38.37 32.03
N VAL A 555 -40.75 38.56 30.74
CA VAL A 555 -40.67 37.44 29.79
C VAL A 555 -39.32 36.78 29.95
N ARG A 556 -39.28 35.61 30.61
CA ARG A 556 -38.05 34.79 30.69
C ARG A 556 -38.17 33.55 29.82
N THR A 557 -37.13 33.30 29.04
CA THR A 557 -37.02 32.13 28.17
C THR A 557 -35.84 31.28 28.59
N GLN A 558 -35.91 29.99 28.32
CA GLN A 558 -34.85 29.02 28.55
C GLN A 558 -34.59 28.23 27.27
N LEU A 559 -33.35 27.77 27.10
CA LEU A 559 -32.98 26.92 25.98
C LEU A 559 -33.17 25.46 26.34
N LYS A 560 -33.57 24.68 25.34
CA LYS A 560 -33.79 23.23 25.45
C LYS A 560 -33.02 22.53 24.34
N TYR A 561 -32.15 21.61 24.75
CA TYR A 561 -31.41 20.70 23.89
C TYR A 561 -31.55 19.29 24.47
N LYS A 562 -32.48 18.48 23.93
CA LYS A 562 -32.97 17.20 24.50
C LYS A 562 -33.64 17.36 25.89
N LYS A 563 -33.06 18.16 26.79
CA LYS A 563 -33.55 18.61 28.10
C LYS A 563 -33.35 20.13 28.21
N VAL A 564 -34.02 20.74 29.19
CA VAL A 564 -33.79 22.14 29.53
C VAL A 564 -32.35 22.32 29.99
N ILE A 565 -31.70 23.38 29.50
CA ILE A 565 -30.30 23.67 29.79
C ILE A 565 -30.25 24.53 31.05
N PRO A 566 -29.60 24.06 32.14
CA PRO A 566 -29.44 24.85 33.35
C PRO A 566 -28.70 26.15 33.04
N ASP A 567 -29.10 27.24 33.72
CA ASP A 567 -28.49 28.56 33.60
C ASP A 567 -28.58 29.20 32.20
N SER A 568 -29.48 28.69 31.35
CA SER A 568 -29.75 29.26 30.02
C SER A 568 -30.86 30.32 30.03
N GLU A 569 -31.38 30.70 31.20
CA GLU A 569 -32.44 31.71 31.31
C GLU A 569 -31.99 33.05 30.73
N SER A 570 -32.86 33.67 29.93
CA SER A 570 -32.66 35.03 29.43
C SER A 570 -33.96 35.82 29.53
N THR A 571 -33.85 37.11 29.79
CA THR A 571 -34.99 38.03 29.77
C THR A 571 -35.15 38.61 28.38
N LYS A 572 -36.39 38.60 27.87
CA LYS A 572 -36.76 39.18 26.56
C LYS A 572 -37.83 40.25 26.75
N ILE A 573 -37.97 41.11 25.74
CA ILE A 573 -39.04 42.13 25.69
C ILE A 573 -40.36 41.47 25.26
N CYS A 574 -40.29 40.59 24.26
CA CYS A 574 -41.41 39.75 23.85
C CYS A 574 -40.93 38.39 23.35
N PHE A 575 -41.83 37.41 23.37
CA PHE A 575 -41.57 36.05 22.93
C PHE A 575 -42.83 35.43 22.34
N VAL A 576 -42.67 34.57 21.31
CA VAL A 576 -43.78 33.88 20.67
C VAL A 576 -43.66 32.38 20.86
N GLN A 577 -44.77 31.74 21.23
CA GLN A 577 -44.88 30.31 21.43
C GLN A 577 -45.99 29.74 20.55
N ARG A 578 -45.67 28.66 19.83
CA ARG A 578 -46.65 27.90 19.06
C ARG A 578 -47.37 26.92 19.99
N ILE A 579 -48.71 26.89 19.92
CA ILE A 579 -49.55 25.98 20.69
C ILE A 579 -50.14 24.94 19.75
N SER A 580 -49.79 23.68 20.01
CA SER A 580 -50.30 22.52 19.29
C SER A 580 -51.45 21.92 20.07
N GLU A 581 -52.70 22.13 19.62
CA GLU A 581 -53.86 21.45 20.17
C GLU A 581 -54.12 20.15 19.38
N PRO A 582 -54.24 18.98 20.03
CA PRO A 582 -54.36 17.68 19.36
C PRO A 582 -55.67 17.46 18.57
N ARG A 583 -56.57 18.45 18.50
CA ARG A 583 -57.91 18.34 17.88
C ARG A 583 -58.28 19.50 16.94
N SER A 584 -57.37 20.44 16.69
CA SER A 584 -57.61 21.61 15.83
C SER A 584 -56.59 21.64 14.70
N GLU A 585 -57.05 21.78 13.46
CA GLU A 585 -56.17 21.98 12.29
C GLU A 585 -55.53 23.38 12.27
N LEU A 586 -56.10 24.33 13.01
CA LEU A 586 -55.59 25.70 13.12
C LEU A 586 -54.46 25.79 14.15
N THR A 587 -53.31 26.27 13.69
CA THR A 587 -52.13 26.49 14.53
C THR A 587 -52.32 27.78 15.34
N LYS A 588 -52.43 27.67 16.66
CA LYS A 588 -52.57 28.84 17.55
C LYS A 588 -51.20 29.35 17.99
N TRP A 589 -51.08 30.66 18.12
CA TRP A 589 -49.86 31.33 18.57
C TRP A 589 -50.15 32.22 19.76
N HIS A 590 -49.28 32.14 20.78
CA HIS A 590 -49.30 33.04 21.94
C HIS A 590 -48.07 33.95 21.90
N ILE A 591 -48.29 35.26 21.94
CA ILE A 591 -47.25 36.26 22.09
C ILE A 591 -47.24 36.71 23.56
N TYR A 592 -46.10 36.64 24.23
CA TYR A 592 -45.90 37.16 25.57
C TYR A 592 -45.10 38.46 25.48
N VAL A 593 -45.58 39.51 26.13
CA VAL A 593 -44.96 40.84 26.14
C VAL A 593 -44.70 41.24 27.59
N ASP A 594 -43.54 41.82 27.85
CA ASP A 594 -43.20 42.38 29.15
C ASP A 594 -43.99 43.67 29.40
N GLU A 595 -44.79 43.71 30.47
CA GLU A 595 -45.73 44.81 30.75
C GLU A 595 -45.05 46.16 31.01
N ARG A 596 -43.72 46.19 31.20
CA ARG A 596 -42.94 47.41 31.40
C ARG A 596 -42.68 48.18 30.10
N TYR A 597 -42.92 47.55 28.96
CA TYR A 597 -42.66 48.15 27.64
C TYR A 597 -43.96 48.57 26.96
N ASP A 598 -44.00 49.84 26.55
CA ASP A 598 -45.05 50.40 25.70
C ASP A 598 -44.76 50.15 24.21
N LEU A 599 -45.71 50.48 23.33
CA LEU A 599 -45.60 50.37 21.87
C LEU A 599 -44.65 51.40 21.26
N GLN A 600 -43.40 51.38 21.69
CA GLN A 600 -42.28 52.15 21.18
C GLN A 600 -41.33 51.25 20.39
N MET A 601 -40.33 51.83 19.73
CA MET A 601 -39.40 51.11 18.86
C MET A 601 -38.73 49.90 19.53
N GLU A 602 -38.47 49.97 20.84
CA GLU A 602 -37.89 48.88 21.63
C GLU A 602 -38.74 47.60 21.63
N LEU A 603 -40.07 47.74 21.59
CA LEU A 603 -41.02 46.63 21.51
C LEU A 603 -41.49 46.37 20.07
N LEU A 604 -41.68 47.42 19.26
CA LEU A 604 -42.18 47.31 17.88
C LEU A 604 -41.24 46.51 16.99
N VAL A 605 -39.92 46.67 17.12
CA VAL A 605 -38.94 45.94 16.30
C VAL A 605 -39.00 44.43 16.58
N PRO A 606 -38.89 43.95 17.83
CA PRO A 606 -39.11 42.53 18.14
C PRO A 606 -40.51 42.01 17.79
N LEU A 607 -41.56 42.83 17.93
CA LEU A 607 -42.92 42.43 17.55
C LEU A 607 -43.07 42.23 16.04
N ALA A 608 -42.49 43.10 15.22
CA ALA A 608 -42.52 42.95 13.76
C ALA A 608 -41.87 41.63 13.32
N ASP A 609 -40.74 41.25 13.93
CA ASP A 609 -40.07 39.97 13.69
C ASP A 609 -40.94 38.76 14.12
N ILE A 610 -41.61 38.87 15.27
CA ILE A 610 -42.58 37.85 15.73
C ILE A 610 -43.75 37.71 14.76
N VAL A 611 -44.31 38.82 14.27
CA VAL A 611 -45.43 38.82 13.32
C VAL A 611 -44.99 38.18 12.00
N ASP A 612 -43.83 38.55 11.45
CA ASP A 612 -43.31 37.90 10.24
C ASP A 612 -43.06 36.39 10.48
N LYS A 613 -42.58 36.00 11.67
CA LYS A 613 -42.41 34.60 12.05
C LYS A 613 -43.73 33.81 12.09
N ILE A 614 -44.84 34.41 12.55
CA ILE A 614 -46.18 33.78 12.51
C ILE A 614 -46.65 33.58 11.07
N LEU A 615 -46.25 34.51 10.19
CA LEU A 615 -46.52 34.48 8.75
C LEU A 615 -45.49 33.64 7.96
N ASP A 616 -44.74 32.75 8.62
CA ASP A 616 -43.72 31.89 8.01
C ASP A 616 -42.61 32.66 7.25
N GLY A 617 -42.29 33.89 7.69
CA GLY A 617 -41.20 34.71 7.12
C GLY A 617 -41.50 35.26 5.73
N ARG A 618 -42.78 35.49 5.40
CA ARG A 618 -43.24 35.92 4.08
C ARG A 618 -42.99 37.40 3.79
N LEU A 619 -42.86 38.23 4.81
CA LEU A 619 -42.66 39.67 4.64
C LEU A 619 -41.19 40.02 4.36
N ARG A 620 -40.22 39.25 4.86
CA ARG A 620 -38.79 39.43 4.55
C ARG A 620 -38.32 40.89 4.70
N LYS A 621 -38.04 41.58 3.59
CA LYS A 621 -37.58 42.99 3.59
C LYS A 621 -38.71 43.95 3.92
N SER A 622 -39.95 43.58 3.60
CA SER A 622 -41.16 44.35 3.89
C SER A 622 -41.60 44.28 5.37
N ALA A 623 -40.96 43.45 6.21
CA ALA A 623 -41.26 43.38 7.65
C ALA A 623 -41.06 44.72 8.37
N LEU A 624 -40.17 45.60 7.87
CA LEU A 624 -39.95 46.95 8.43
C LEU A 624 -41.19 47.84 8.34
N TYR A 625 -42.07 47.61 7.36
CA TYR A 625 -43.32 48.37 7.21
C TYR A 625 -44.38 47.96 8.25
N LEU A 626 -44.17 46.86 9.00
CA LEU A 626 -45.02 46.53 10.15
C LEU A 626 -44.84 47.51 11.30
N LEU A 627 -43.68 48.16 11.43
CA LEU A 627 -43.41 49.07 12.55
C LEU A 627 -44.43 50.21 12.66
N PRO A 628 -44.69 51.01 11.62
CA PRO A 628 -45.72 52.04 11.66
C PRO A 628 -47.14 51.47 11.74
N LEU A 629 -47.38 50.27 11.20
CA LEU A 629 -48.69 49.61 11.31
C LEU A 629 -48.99 49.12 12.73
N LEU A 630 -47.96 48.68 13.47
CA LEU A 630 -48.07 48.22 14.86
C LEU A 630 -48.08 49.39 15.85
N ALA A 631 -47.46 50.52 15.52
CA ALA A 631 -47.47 51.73 16.34
C ALA A 631 -48.89 52.31 16.51
N ASN A 632 -49.21 52.83 17.70
CA ASN A 632 -50.55 53.35 18.04
C ASN A 632 -50.71 54.86 17.80
N SER A 633 -49.85 55.46 16.97
CA SER A 633 -49.76 56.92 16.85
C SER A 633 -49.59 57.36 15.40
N THR A 634 -50.69 57.36 14.64
CA THR A 634 -50.76 58.08 13.36
C THR A 634 -52.14 58.71 13.19
N ASP A 635 -52.17 60.01 12.86
CA ASP A 635 -53.38 60.72 12.40
C ASP A 635 -53.87 60.24 11.01
N LYS A 636 -53.17 59.27 10.42
CA LYS A 636 -53.38 58.71 9.08
C LYS A 636 -53.95 57.30 9.19
N SER A 637 -54.79 56.92 8.22
CA SER A 637 -55.29 55.55 8.10
C SER A 637 -54.15 54.58 7.76
N LEU A 638 -54.28 53.29 8.13
CA LEU A 638 -53.22 52.30 7.85
C LEU A 638 -52.96 52.15 6.33
N ALA A 639 -53.99 52.38 5.50
CA ALA A 639 -53.88 52.37 4.05
C ALA A 639 -53.07 53.56 3.49
N GLU A 640 -53.22 54.76 4.07
CA GLU A 640 -52.45 55.95 3.69
C GLU A 640 -50.96 55.77 3.98
N ILE A 641 -50.62 55.13 5.10
CA ILE A 641 -49.23 54.81 5.47
C ILE A 641 -48.58 53.94 4.39
N LEU A 642 -49.27 52.88 3.95
CA LEU A 642 -48.75 51.99 2.90
C LEU A 642 -48.71 52.65 1.51
N ASP A 643 -49.61 53.60 1.24
CA ASP A 643 -49.59 54.41 0.01
C ASP A 643 -48.35 55.33 -0.03
N GLU A 644 -47.98 55.95 1.10
CA GLU A 644 -46.77 56.78 1.20
C GLU A 644 -45.48 55.99 0.99
N PHE A 645 -45.47 54.71 1.37
CA PHE A 645 -44.35 53.80 1.12
C PHE A 645 -44.37 53.16 -0.28
N ASN A 646 -45.33 53.52 -1.14
CA ASN A 646 -45.51 52.96 -2.49
C ASN A 646 -45.69 51.43 -2.50
N ILE A 647 -46.33 50.87 -1.47
CA ILE A 647 -46.62 49.43 -1.41
C ILE A 647 -47.69 49.08 -2.45
N THR A 648 -47.48 48.02 -3.21
CA THR A 648 -48.38 47.62 -4.30
C THR A 648 -49.78 47.30 -3.77
N LYS A 649 -50.82 47.80 -4.45
CA LYS A 649 -52.21 47.41 -4.17
C LYS A 649 -52.50 46.09 -4.91
N HIS A 650 -53.20 45.18 -4.23
CA HIS A 650 -53.74 43.97 -4.87
C HIS A 650 -54.81 44.36 -5.90
#